data_AF-A0A803QPQ5-F1
#
_entry.id   AF-A0A803QPQ5-F1
#
_cell.length_a   1.000
_cell.length_b   1.000
_cell.length_c   1.000
_cell.angle_alpha   90.00
_cell.angle_beta   90.00
_cell.angle_gamma   90.00
#
_symmetry.space_group_name_H-M   'P 1'
#
loop_
_entity.id
_entity.type
_entity.pdbx_description
1 polymer ?
#
loop_
_entity_poly.entity_id
_entity_poly.type
_entity_poly.pdbx_seq_one_letter_code
_entity_poly.pdbx_strand_id
1 'polypeptide(L)'
;MAILKATPRNSPVFLFKATEHITSSADPVRLLKFATDTKNFKLGKIIHAHFVVVPNNALDNGSGVVHTNFLINFYAKCGQIQIARQLFDCMRVRNVVSWSALMAGYLHNGRDFEVLGLFKSMFSLDHICRPNEFVMTTVLSSCSNGGKVHEGKQCHGYVLKSGLSFHQHVKNSLVHMYSRLSDMEGAISVFNTVPTNDIFSYNSLLHGLLELGHLKEAIQVLSRMVGECLKWDSATYVTVFGLCSSLGTLRLGLEVHCQMLKADIEHDAFVNCAIMDMYGKCGKLINAVNIFQRLLTRNVVSWTTIMAAYFQNGYFEEALNHFVNMKTKDIAPNEYTFAVLLNSSASLSALKHGALLHACAEKSGFKDHIIVGNALINMYAKSGHIEAANEVFLDMTFRNSVTWNAMISGYSHHGLGKEALNVFRDMMTAGDYPNYVTFVAVLSACAHLGLVQQGFYYLNQLMKQLGIEPGVEHYTCIVGLLSRAGMLDEAENYMRSVSTKWDVVAWRTLLNACYVHRNYGLGKRVAEIVVKMDPGDVGTYLLLSNMYAKASRWDGVVMIRKLMRGRNIKKEPGVSWVEIKNTTHVFVSEDKLHPESRQIYEKVGELLNKIKQLGYVPDVAAVLHDVEDEQKEEYLSYHSEKLAIAYGLMKTPSEAPLRIIKNLRMCDDCHSAVKLISKLTNRIIIVRDANRFHHFQNGCCSCADYWNSWIHEGISPSPDQILRDASAYMEHYTTCNKKSPSLSPALNDHLQHNNNCPPSSTFHHRLLVDAAQDLQLLKMGFGMTIHTSSGEVLLNLAKPQNGITTPLLMEAQALYSAVSWCHEHSFYPDCIVSDCSVLVNYICNNGTHNLHLNPFATGIKSLLSFFPKVSLSYIPRGANFAAHCLAKTALGLEQEALWMSSTIQNALSHVSCTSNSD
;
A
#
# COMPACT_ATOMS: atom_id res chain seq x y z
N MET A 1 18.67 -33.93 41.96
CA MET A 1 19.00 -32.60 42.51
C MET A 1 20.04 -32.70 43.64
N ALA A 2 21.21 -33.33 43.42
CA ALA A 2 22.31 -33.34 44.42
C ALA A 2 23.72 -33.65 43.84
N ILE A 3 24.05 -33.26 42.60
CA ILE A 3 25.42 -33.43 42.02
C ILE A 3 25.87 -32.16 41.27
N LEU A 4 25.50 -30.96 41.75
CA LEU A 4 25.96 -29.71 41.14
C LEU A 4 26.24 -28.64 42.21
N LYS A 5 27.31 -28.82 42.96
CA LYS A 5 28.04 -27.72 43.63
C LYS A 5 29.52 -28.09 43.74
N ALA A 6 30.32 -27.60 42.78
CA ALA A 6 31.69 -27.10 42.98
C ALA A 6 32.43 -26.99 41.64
N THR A 7 32.83 -25.78 41.29
CA THR A 7 34.01 -25.46 40.47
C THR A 7 34.75 -24.33 41.20
N PRO A 8 36.05 -24.04 40.99
CA PRO A 8 37.06 -24.66 40.11
C PRO A 8 38.42 -24.93 40.84
N ARG A 9 39.33 -25.74 40.24
CA ARG A 9 40.81 -25.54 40.31
C ARG A 9 41.58 -26.63 39.52
N ASN A 10 42.67 -26.19 38.92
CA ASN A 10 43.62 -26.90 38.07
C ASN A 10 44.12 -28.25 38.63
N SER A 11 44.10 -29.33 37.83
CA SER A 11 45.20 -30.30 37.68
C SER A 11 44.86 -31.41 36.65
N PRO A 12 45.85 -32.00 35.94
CA PRO A 12 45.62 -32.99 34.86
C PRO A 12 45.41 -34.44 35.35
N VAL A 13 45.24 -34.68 36.65
CA VAL A 13 45.37 -36.04 37.24
C VAL A 13 44.01 -36.78 37.36
N PHE A 14 42.87 -36.09 37.20
CA PHE A 14 41.55 -36.72 37.32
C PHE A 14 41.02 -37.39 36.03
N LEU A 15 41.75 -37.30 34.91
CA LEU A 15 41.31 -37.87 33.63
C LEU A 15 41.45 -39.40 33.54
N PHE A 16 42.30 -40.02 34.38
CA PHE A 16 42.54 -41.47 34.36
C PHE A 16 41.75 -42.29 35.40
N LYS A 17 41.08 -41.65 36.37
CA LYS A 17 40.24 -42.35 37.37
C LYS A 17 38.75 -42.41 37.02
N ALA A 18 38.29 -41.64 36.04
CA ALA A 18 36.89 -41.66 35.60
C ALA A 18 36.57 -42.84 34.66
N THR A 19 37.59 -43.52 34.13
CA THR A 19 37.44 -44.67 33.22
C THR A 19 37.08 -45.97 33.94
N GLU A 20 37.35 -46.10 35.25
CA GLU A 20 37.04 -47.32 36.03
C GLU A 20 35.62 -47.34 36.63
N HIS A 21 34.87 -46.23 36.59
CA HIS A 21 33.51 -46.16 37.16
C HIS A 21 32.38 -46.17 36.13
N ILE A 22 32.67 -46.19 34.82
CA ILE A 22 31.65 -46.37 33.77
C ILE A 22 31.39 -47.87 33.52
N THR A 23 32.21 -48.75 34.07
CA THR A 23 32.05 -50.20 33.99
C THR A 23 31.12 -50.71 35.10
N SER A 24 29.80 -50.69 34.86
CA SER A 24 28.92 -51.88 35.07
C SER A 24 27.41 -51.68 34.86
N SER A 25 26.88 -50.51 34.47
CA SER A 25 25.41 -50.42 34.20
C SER A 25 24.88 -49.30 33.30
N ALA A 26 25.71 -48.36 32.81
CA ALA A 26 25.24 -47.26 31.97
C ALA A 26 25.62 -47.46 30.49
N ASP A 27 24.62 -47.72 29.66
CA ASP A 27 24.75 -47.78 28.19
C ASP A 27 25.37 -46.47 27.64
N PRO A 28 26.56 -46.51 27.00
CA PRO A 28 27.24 -45.34 26.43
C PRO A 28 26.36 -44.51 25.48
N VAL A 29 25.41 -45.13 24.78
CA VAL A 29 24.44 -44.45 23.92
C VAL A 29 23.49 -43.56 24.72
N ARG A 30 23.06 -44.02 25.91
CA ARG A 30 22.21 -43.22 26.81
C ARG A 30 22.95 -42.01 27.37
N LEU A 31 24.22 -42.18 27.72
CA LEU A 31 25.08 -41.08 28.16
C LEU A 31 25.32 -40.05 27.04
N LEU A 32 25.50 -40.52 25.80
CA LEU A 32 25.65 -39.63 24.65
C LEU A 32 24.34 -38.90 24.31
N LYS A 33 23.18 -39.57 24.44
CA LYS A 33 21.87 -38.92 24.30
C LYS A 33 21.68 -37.83 25.37
N PHE A 34 22.03 -38.10 26.62
CA PHE A 34 22.02 -37.09 27.68
C PHE A 34 22.95 -35.91 27.37
N ALA A 35 24.17 -36.18 26.89
CA ALA A 35 25.10 -35.13 26.46
C ALA A 35 24.54 -34.31 25.28
N THR A 36 23.80 -34.95 24.37
CA THR A 36 23.15 -34.33 23.21
C THR A 36 22.01 -33.40 23.64
N ASP A 37 21.16 -33.85 24.56
CA ASP A 37 20.00 -33.08 25.04
C ASP A 37 20.44 -31.90 25.92
N THR A 38 21.54 -32.05 26.67
CA THR A 38 22.14 -30.98 27.48
C THR A 38 23.15 -30.12 26.72
N LYS A 39 23.42 -30.42 25.44
CA LYS A 39 24.50 -29.81 24.63
C LYS A 39 25.86 -29.79 25.35
N ASN A 40 26.14 -30.78 26.20
CA ASN A 40 27.35 -30.85 27.02
C ASN A 40 28.55 -31.33 26.18
N PHE A 41 29.27 -30.36 25.62
CA PHE A 41 30.37 -30.62 24.70
C PHE A 41 31.50 -31.47 25.31
N LYS A 42 31.84 -31.23 26.58
CA LYS A 42 32.95 -31.91 27.27
C LYS A 42 32.64 -33.37 27.52
N LEU A 43 31.42 -33.66 27.99
CA LEU A 43 30.96 -35.03 28.23
C LEU A 43 30.90 -35.83 26.92
N GLY A 44 30.33 -35.27 25.85
CA GLY A 44 30.26 -36.00 24.57
C GLY A 44 31.63 -36.22 23.92
N LYS A 45 32.62 -35.35 24.12
CA LYS A 45 34.00 -35.61 23.70
C LYS A 45 34.65 -36.77 24.46
N ILE A 46 34.39 -36.89 25.76
CA ILE A 46 34.89 -38.01 26.57
C ILE A 46 34.28 -39.33 26.09
N ILE A 47 32.97 -39.33 25.79
CA ILE A 47 32.28 -40.52 25.26
C ILE A 47 32.77 -40.85 23.85
N HIS A 48 33.01 -39.85 22.99
CA HIS A 48 33.60 -40.06 21.67
C HIS A 48 35.00 -40.69 21.77
N ALA A 49 35.86 -40.19 22.67
CA ALA A 49 37.17 -40.78 22.92
C ALA A 49 37.06 -42.23 23.42
N HIS A 50 36.10 -42.53 24.30
CA HIS A 50 35.83 -43.89 24.76
C HIS A 50 35.43 -44.83 23.60
N PHE A 51 34.59 -44.36 22.66
CA PHE A 51 34.23 -45.13 21.47
C PHE A 51 35.42 -45.39 20.52
N VAL A 52 36.43 -44.52 20.52
CA VAL A 52 37.66 -44.70 19.74
C VAL A 52 38.65 -45.65 20.43
N VAL A 53 38.75 -45.60 21.77
CA VAL A 53 39.75 -46.34 22.56
C VAL A 53 39.32 -47.77 22.91
N VAL A 54 38.01 -48.03 23.09
CA VAL A 54 37.49 -49.37 23.43
C VAL A 54 36.75 -49.96 22.21
N PRO A 55 37.44 -50.64 21.29
CA PRO A 55 36.77 -51.42 20.25
C PRO A 55 36.16 -52.66 20.91
N ASN A 56 34.83 -52.66 21.13
CA ASN A 56 34.14 -53.88 21.51
C ASN A 56 34.32 -54.92 20.40
N ASN A 57 34.93 -56.08 20.72
CA ASN A 57 35.21 -57.21 19.82
C ASN A 57 33.95 -57.91 19.22
N ALA A 58 32.79 -57.24 19.22
CA ALA A 58 31.55 -57.67 18.57
C ALA A 58 31.17 -56.77 17.36
N LEU A 59 32.12 -55.99 16.84
CA LEU A 59 31.92 -54.91 15.86
C LEU A 59 32.04 -55.35 14.40
N ASP A 60 31.55 -56.53 14.04
CA ASP A 60 31.48 -56.92 12.62
C ASP A 60 30.07 -56.99 12.05
N ASN A 61 29.03 -56.58 12.79
CA ASN A 61 27.68 -56.47 12.24
C ASN A 61 26.86 -55.35 12.92
N GLY A 62 26.81 -54.16 12.29
CA GLY A 62 25.76 -53.14 12.50
C GLY A 62 25.91 -52.12 13.66
N SER A 63 26.55 -52.46 14.79
CA SER A 63 26.55 -51.57 15.98
C SER A 63 27.41 -50.30 15.84
N GLY A 64 28.47 -50.32 15.02
CA GLY A 64 29.34 -49.15 14.78
C GLY A 64 28.63 -48.00 14.04
N VAL A 65 27.69 -48.32 13.15
CA VAL A 65 26.89 -47.33 12.42
C VAL A 65 25.98 -46.56 13.37
N VAL A 66 25.38 -47.25 14.35
CA VAL A 66 24.50 -46.65 15.36
C VAL A 66 25.27 -45.66 16.24
N HIS A 67 26.42 -46.06 16.79
CA HIS A 67 27.25 -45.17 17.62
C HIS A 67 27.70 -43.91 16.85
N THR A 68 28.11 -44.07 15.59
CA THR A 68 28.54 -42.94 14.75
C THR A 68 27.37 -42.02 14.43
N ASN A 69 26.16 -42.54 14.17
CA ASN A 69 24.96 -41.72 13.95
C ASN A 69 24.60 -40.86 15.18
N PHE A 70 24.72 -41.41 16.40
CA PHE A 70 24.53 -40.63 17.62
C PHE A 70 25.60 -39.56 17.80
N LEU A 71 26.86 -39.83 17.44
CA LEU A 71 27.94 -38.83 17.47
C LEU A 71 27.70 -37.71 16.45
N ILE A 72 27.24 -38.02 15.23
CA ILE A 72 26.88 -37.03 14.20
C ILE A 72 25.79 -36.10 14.74
N ASN A 73 24.71 -36.65 15.30
CA ASN A 73 23.62 -35.87 15.90
C ASN A 73 24.11 -35.00 17.06
N PHE A 74 24.95 -35.56 17.94
CA PHE A 74 25.56 -34.82 19.05
C PHE A 74 26.37 -33.61 18.57
N TYR A 75 27.35 -33.83 17.68
CA TYR A 75 28.20 -32.75 17.19
C TYR A 75 27.40 -31.70 16.40
N ALA A 76 26.40 -32.12 15.63
CA ALA A 76 25.51 -31.22 14.93
C ALA A 76 24.69 -30.31 15.88
N LYS A 77 24.09 -30.88 16.95
CA LYS A 77 23.35 -30.09 17.96
C LYS A 77 24.25 -29.17 18.79
N CYS A 78 25.53 -29.50 18.93
CA CYS A 78 26.55 -28.66 19.56
C CYS A 78 27.15 -27.61 18.60
N GLY A 79 26.65 -27.48 17.36
CA GLY A 79 27.13 -26.50 16.37
C GLY A 79 28.46 -26.87 15.69
N GLN A 80 28.99 -28.07 15.95
CA GLN A 80 30.26 -28.56 15.39
C GLN A 80 30.02 -29.38 14.12
N ILE A 81 29.38 -28.76 13.13
CA ILE A 81 28.91 -29.45 11.92
C ILE A 81 30.05 -30.03 11.07
N GLN A 82 31.24 -29.43 11.11
CA GLN A 82 32.42 -29.94 10.40
C GLN A 82 32.89 -31.29 10.95
N ILE A 83 32.88 -31.46 12.28
CA ILE A 83 33.24 -32.73 12.92
C ILE A 83 32.18 -33.78 12.61
N ALA A 84 30.90 -33.40 12.65
CA ALA A 84 29.80 -34.28 12.25
C ALA A 84 29.96 -34.74 10.79
N ARG A 85 30.36 -33.84 9.88
CA ARG A 85 30.63 -34.16 8.48
C ARG A 85 31.81 -35.11 8.31
N GLN A 86 32.92 -34.87 9.02
CA GLN A 86 34.09 -35.76 8.99
C GLN A 86 33.73 -37.17 9.46
N LEU A 87 32.97 -37.30 10.55
CA LEU A 87 32.50 -38.60 11.05
C LEU A 87 31.65 -39.32 10.02
N PHE A 88 30.77 -38.60 9.32
CA PHE A 88 29.93 -39.15 8.26
C PHE A 88 30.75 -39.59 7.03
N ASP A 89 31.73 -38.79 6.62
CA ASP A 89 32.59 -39.10 5.48
C ASP A 89 33.48 -40.34 5.76
N CYS A 90 33.88 -40.55 7.03
CA CYS A 90 34.66 -41.73 7.46
C CYS A 90 33.84 -43.04 7.57
N MET A 91 32.51 -43.00 7.46
CA MET A 91 31.68 -44.20 7.53
C MET A 91 31.85 -45.07 6.28
N ARG A 92 32.19 -46.36 6.47
CA ARG A 92 32.29 -47.34 5.38
C ARG A 92 30.92 -47.76 4.81
N VAL A 93 29.92 -47.84 5.68
CA VAL A 93 28.53 -48.18 5.34
C VAL A 93 27.62 -47.12 5.93
N ARG A 94 26.78 -46.50 5.08
CA ARG A 94 25.82 -45.46 5.48
C ARG A 94 24.41 -45.99 5.31
N ASN A 95 23.54 -45.65 6.25
CA ASN A 95 22.11 -45.96 6.15
C ASN A 95 21.28 -44.67 6.17
N VAL A 96 19.97 -44.78 5.94
CA VAL A 96 19.07 -43.62 5.87
C VAL A 96 19.16 -42.75 7.14
N VAL A 97 19.40 -43.36 8.31
CA VAL A 97 19.56 -42.64 9.58
C VAL A 97 20.84 -41.81 9.60
N SER A 98 21.95 -42.29 9.04
CA SER A 98 23.20 -41.54 8.90
C SER A 98 23.00 -40.29 8.05
N TRP A 99 22.33 -40.44 6.90
CA TRP A 99 22.02 -39.34 5.99
C TRP A 99 21.07 -38.33 6.63
N SER A 100 19.98 -38.81 7.24
CA SER A 100 18.98 -37.98 7.92
C SER A 100 19.57 -37.19 9.08
N ALA A 101 20.42 -37.80 9.92
CA ALA A 101 21.04 -37.14 11.07
C ALA A 101 21.95 -35.97 10.63
N LEU A 102 22.74 -36.15 9.57
CA LEU A 102 23.60 -35.09 9.07
C LEU A 102 22.81 -33.99 8.36
N MET A 103 21.80 -34.34 7.55
CA MET A 103 20.91 -33.36 6.90
C MET A 103 20.15 -32.51 7.93
N ALA A 104 19.56 -33.14 8.95
CA ALA A 104 18.90 -32.41 10.04
C ALA A 104 19.89 -31.50 10.77
N GLY A 105 21.14 -31.98 10.95
CA GLY A 105 22.23 -31.18 11.48
C GLY A 105 22.53 -29.94 10.65
N TYR A 106 22.61 -30.05 9.33
CA TYR A 106 22.80 -28.90 8.43
C TYR A 106 21.61 -27.94 8.49
N LEU A 107 20.37 -28.45 8.43
CA LEU A 107 19.15 -27.65 8.51
C LEU A 107 19.10 -26.82 9.80
N HIS A 108 19.36 -27.44 10.95
CA HIS A 108 19.36 -26.74 12.25
C HIS A 108 20.49 -25.70 12.40
N ASN A 109 21.55 -25.80 11.61
CA ASN A 109 22.64 -24.83 11.57
C ASN A 109 22.49 -23.80 10.42
N GLY A 110 21.33 -23.74 9.75
CA GLY A 110 21.04 -22.77 8.69
C GLY A 110 21.79 -23.02 7.38
N ARG A 111 22.16 -24.28 7.10
CA ARG A 111 22.95 -24.70 5.93
C ARG A 111 22.06 -25.44 4.93
N ASP A 112 21.05 -24.74 4.42
CA ASP A 112 20.00 -25.34 3.58
C ASP A 112 20.53 -25.88 2.25
N PHE A 113 21.54 -25.23 1.65
CA PHE A 113 22.15 -25.66 0.39
C PHE A 113 22.85 -27.01 0.51
N GLU A 114 23.55 -27.22 1.62
CA GLU A 114 24.27 -28.47 1.91
C GLU A 114 23.31 -29.64 2.10
N VAL A 115 22.10 -29.41 2.60
CA VAL A 115 21.03 -30.43 2.70
C VAL A 115 20.67 -30.95 1.31
N LEU A 116 20.42 -30.06 0.34
CA LEU A 116 20.11 -30.45 -1.04
C LEU A 116 21.29 -31.14 -1.73
N GLY A 117 22.51 -30.68 -1.46
CA GLY A 117 23.73 -31.33 -1.97
C GLY A 117 23.89 -32.76 -1.44
N LEU A 118 23.67 -32.97 -0.14
CA LEU A 118 23.67 -34.31 0.47
C LEU A 118 22.54 -35.19 -0.08
N PHE A 119 21.36 -34.61 -0.32
CA PHE A 119 20.23 -35.37 -0.85
C PHE A 119 20.52 -35.89 -2.26
N LYS A 120 21.11 -35.06 -3.13
CA LYS A 120 21.60 -35.49 -4.44
C LYS A 120 22.68 -36.58 -4.31
N SER A 121 23.60 -36.41 -3.37
CA SER A 121 24.69 -37.37 -3.12
C SER A 121 24.19 -38.74 -2.65
N MET A 122 23.09 -38.78 -1.89
CA MET A 122 22.45 -40.03 -1.46
C MET A 122 22.02 -40.87 -2.66
N PHE A 123 21.53 -40.25 -3.74
CA PHE A 123 21.15 -40.95 -4.97
C PHE A 123 22.34 -41.36 -5.85
N SER A 124 23.43 -40.59 -5.85
CA SER A 124 24.59 -40.85 -6.72
C SER A 124 25.60 -41.82 -6.13
N LEU A 125 25.70 -41.90 -4.79
CA LEU A 125 26.72 -42.70 -4.09
C LEU A 125 26.18 -44.01 -3.52
N ASP A 126 24.90 -44.06 -3.12
CA ASP A 126 24.30 -45.22 -2.44
C ASP A 126 22.92 -45.57 -3.03
N HIS A 127 22.88 -46.18 -4.22
CA HIS A 127 21.64 -46.55 -4.94
C HIS A 127 20.68 -47.49 -4.18
N ILE A 128 21.14 -48.09 -3.08
CA ILE A 128 20.36 -48.99 -2.23
C ILE A 128 19.54 -48.19 -1.18
N CYS A 129 19.97 -46.98 -0.82
CA CYS A 129 19.35 -46.17 0.22
C CYS A 129 18.23 -45.28 -0.37
N ARG A 130 16.97 -45.64 -0.14
CA ARG A 130 15.82 -44.79 -0.52
C ARG A 130 15.51 -43.77 0.58
N PRO A 131 15.25 -42.50 0.25
CA PRO A 131 14.72 -41.51 1.18
C PRO A 131 13.43 -42.00 1.85
N ASN A 132 13.36 -41.83 3.17
CA ASN A 132 12.17 -42.07 3.96
C ASN A 132 11.47 -40.74 4.32
N GLU A 133 10.40 -40.82 5.10
CA GLU A 133 9.60 -39.69 5.55
C GLU A 133 10.44 -38.60 6.25
N PHE A 134 11.41 -38.98 7.09
CA PHE A 134 12.26 -38.03 7.83
C PHE A 134 13.28 -37.29 6.96
N VAL A 135 13.85 -37.98 5.95
CA VAL A 135 14.71 -37.33 4.96
C VAL A 135 13.89 -36.34 4.15
N MET A 136 12.69 -36.73 3.70
CA MET A 136 11.85 -35.86 2.87
C MET A 136 11.35 -34.63 3.63
N THR A 137 10.94 -34.74 4.90
CA THR A 137 10.55 -33.55 5.68
C THR A 137 11.72 -32.56 5.80
N THR A 138 12.92 -33.05 6.10
CA THR A 138 14.13 -32.23 6.23
C THR A 138 14.48 -31.51 4.91
N VAL A 139 14.42 -32.23 3.79
CA VAL A 139 14.69 -31.68 2.46
C VAL A 139 13.64 -30.64 2.08
N LEU A 140 12.36 -30.91 2.28
CA LEU A 140 11.27 -29.96 2.00
C LEU A 140 11.36 -28.70 2.86
N SER A 141 11.70 -28.83 4.15
CA SER A 141 11.97 -27.69 5.01
C SER A 141 13.18 -26.88 4.53
N SER A 142 14.24 -27.52 4.04
CA SER A 142 15.39 -26.81 3.44
C SER A 142 15.01 -26.07 2.14
N CYS A 143 14.14 -26.64 1.30
CA CYS A 143 13.61 -25.96 0.12
C CYS A 143 12.78 -24.73 0.51
N SER A 144 11.97 -24.86 1.56
CA SER A 144 11.16 -23.78 2.12
C SER A 144 12.03 -22.64 2.67
N ASN A 145 13.05 -22.95 3.48
CA ASN A 145 13.99 -21.98 4.02
C ASN A 145 14.85 -21.31 2.94
N GLY A 146 15.33 -22.09 1.97
CA GLY A 146 16.23 -21.65 0.91
C GLY A 146 15.55 -21.01 -0.31
N GLY A 147 14.23 -20.84 -0.29
CA GLY A 147 13.48 -20.23 -1.41
C GLY A 147 13.49 -21.05 -2.71
N LYS A 148 13.69 -22.37 -2.64
CA LYS A 148 13.95 -23.24 -3.79
C LYS A 148 12.68 -23.87 -4.36
N VAL A 149 11.92 -23.09 -5.14
CA VAL A 149 10.64 -23.52 -5.72
C VAL A 149 10.79 -24.70 -6.68
N HIS A 150 11.77 -24.65 -7.59
CA HIS A 150 11.95 -25.69 -8.60
C HIS A 150 12.37 -27.03 -7.99
N GLU A 151 13.36 -27.01 -7.10
CA GLU A 151 13.81 -28.19 -6.36
C GLU A 151 12.72 -28.72 -5.43
N GLY A 152 11.93 -27.84 -4.81
CA GLY A 152 10.74 -28.20 -4.03
C GLY A 152 9.71 -28.96 -4.87
N LYS A 153 9.38 -28.48 -6.08
CA LYS A 153 8.48 -29.16 -7.02
C LYS A 153 9.02 -30.51 -7.49
N GLN A 154 10.33 -30.63 -7.73
CA GLN A 154 10.98 -31.91 -8.05
C GLN A 154 10.86 -32.91 -6.88
N CYS A 155 11.11 -32.45 -5.65
CA CYS A 155 10.96 -33.25 -4.44
C CYS A 155 9.51 -33.69 -4.25
N HIS A 156 8.53 -32.81 -4.48
CA HIS A 156 7.11 -33.17 -4.46
C HIS A 156 6.77 -34.26 -5.49
N GLY A 157 7.28 -34.14 -6.71
CA GLY A 157 7.13 -35.19 -7.73
C GLY A 157 7.69 -36.54 -7.30
N TYR A 158 8.83 -36.56 -6.58
CA TYR A 158 9.37 -37.77 -5.98
C TYR A 158 8.46 -38.32 -4.88
N VAL A 159 7.99 -37.47 -3.95
CA VAL A 159 7.07 -37.86 -2.85
C VAL A 159 5.83 -38.57 -3.39
N LEU A 160 5.26 -38.07 -4.49
CA LEU A 160 4.10 -38.69 -5.15
C LEU A 160 4.46 -40.05 -5.75
N LYS A 161 5.58 -40.15 -6.49
CA LYS A 161 6.03 -41.41 -7.12
C LYS A 161 6.40 -42.49 -6.11
N SER A 162 6.95 -42.11 -4.95
CA SER A 162 7.38 -43.04 -3.92
C SER A 162 6.29 -43.42 -2.92
N GLY A 163 5.08 -42.84 -3.03
CA GLY A 163 3.98 -43.05 -2.10
C GLY A 163 4.21 -42.42 -0.71
N LEU A 164 5.19 -41.53 -0.55
CA LEU A 164 5.46 -40.88 0.73
C LEU A 164 4.41 -39.81 1.08
N SER A 165 3.56 -39.43 0.13
CA SER A 165 2.45 -38.48 0.32
C SER A 165 1.40 -38.96 1.32
N PHE A 166 1.32 -40.26 1.61
CA PHE A 166 0.42 -40.80 2.63
C PHE A 166 0.90 -40.57 4.06
N HIS A 167 2.17 -40.20 4.27
CA HIS A 167 2.67 -39.84 5.59
C HIS A 167 2.32 -38.39 5.94
N GLN A 168 1.55 -38.19 7.02
CA GLN A 168 1.06 -36.88 7.46
C GLN A 168 2.19 -35.84 7.59
N HIS A 169 3.32 -36.20 8.20
CA HIS A 169 4.43 -35.26 8.39
C HIS A 169 5.06 -34.77 7.08
N VAL A 170 5.09 -35.62 6.04
CA VAL A 170 5.57 -35.24 4.70
C VAL A 170 4.57 -34.31 4.02
N LYS A 171 3.27 -34.63 4.14
CA LYS A 171 2.17 -33.77 3.65
C LYS A 171 2.22 -32.38 4.30
N ASN A 172 2.33 -32.31 5.62
CA ASN A 172 2.45 -31.05 6.37
C ASN A 172 3.65 -30.23 5.90
N SER A 173 4.80 -30.89 5.67
CA SER A 173 6.02 -30.24 5.18
C SER A 173 5.85 -29.72 3.75
N LEU A 174 5.10 -30.43 2.89
CA LEU A 174 4.75 -29.96 1.55
C LEU A 174 3.82 -28.74 1.59
N VAL A 175 2.74 -28.78 2.39
CA VAL A 175 1.82 -27.64 2.56
C VAL A 175 2.59 -26.43 3.07
N HIS A 176 3.38 -26.58 4.13
CA HIS A 176 4.24 -25.51 4.65
C HIS A 176 5.23 -24.98 3.61
N MET A 177 5.87 -25.87 2.85
CA MET A 177 6.81 -25.48 1.79
C MET A 177 6.12 -24.64 0.72
N TYR A 178 4.98 -25.10 0.19
CA TYR A 178 4.23 -24.38 -0.83
C TYR A 178 3.66 -23.05 -0.30
N SER A 179 3.07 -23.04 0.91
CA SER A 179 2.57 -21.83 1.55
C SER A 179 3.66 -20.75 1.67
N ARG A 180 4.85 -21.12 2.16
CA ARG A 180 5.95 -20.17 2.36
C ARG A 180 6.58 -19.69 1.05
N LEU A 181 6.55 -20.54 0.01
CA LEU A 181 7.04 -20.18 -1.32
C LEU A 181 5.99 -19.44 -2.17
N SER A 182 4.89 -19.01 -1.55
CA SER A 182 3.80 -18.26 -2.18
C SER A 182 3.10 -18.97 -3.34
N ASP A 183 3.16 -20.31 -3.39
CA ASP A 183 2.46 -21.14 -4.39
C ASP A 183 1.24 -21.80 -3.73
N MET A 184 0.16 -21.02 -3.61
CA MET A 184 -1.05 -21.45 -2.89
C MET A 184 -1.86 -22.50 -3.65
N GLU A 185 -1.80 -22.52 -4.98
CA GLU A 185 -2.42 -23.59 -5.76
C GLU A 185 -1.78 -24.94 -5.45
N GLY A 186 -0.44 -24.98 -5.37
CA GLY A 186 0.30 -26.15 -4.91
C GLY A 186 -0.06 -26.55 -3.49
N ALA A 187 -0.13 -25.57 -2.56
CA ALA A 187 -0.48 -25.82 -1.17
C ALA A 187 -1.90 -26.43 -1.02
N ILE A 188 -2.90 -25.85 -1.68
CA ILE A 188 -4.29 -26.32 -1.66
C ILE A 188 -4.42 -27.69 -2.35
N SER A 189 -3.71 -27.91 -3.46
CA SER A 189 -3.69 -29.19 -4.16
C SER A 189 -3.19 -30.31 -3.23
N VAL A 190 -2.03 -30.11 -2.58
CA VAL A 190 -1.47 -31.06 -1.61
C VAL A 190 -2.41 -31.25 -0.42
N PHE A 191 -3.01 -30.19 0.09
CA PHE A 191 -3.95 -30.25 1.21
C PHE A 191 -5.15 -31.18 0.92
N ASN A 192 -5.61 -31.19 -0.34
CA ASN A 192 -6.78 -31.95 -0.79
C ASN A 192 -6.48 -33.40 -1.21
N THR A 193 -5.22 -33.85 -1.27
CA THR A 193 -4.88 -35.21 -1.76
C THR A 193 -5.28 -36.35 -0.83
N VAL A 194 -5.44 -36.10 0.48
CA VAL A 194 -5.77 -37.14 1.48
C VAL A 194 -6.87 -36.63 2.44
N PRO A 195 -7.88 -37.45 2.82
CA PRO A 195 -9.09 -37.00 3.54
C PRO A 195 -8.86 -36.44 4.95
N THR A 196 -7.83 -36.92 5.66
CA THR A 196 -7.55 -36.52 7.04
C THR A 196 -6.48 -35.46 7.08
N ASN A 197 -6.81 -34.26 7.56
CA ASN A 197 -5.86 -33.17 7.82
C ASN A 197 -5.77 -32.91 9.32
N ASP A 198 -4.56 -32.71 9.82
CA ASP A 198 -4.33 -32.30 11.21
C ASP A 198 -4.37 -30.78 11.35
N ILE A 199 -4.44 -30.32 12.60
CA ILE A 199 -4.51 -28.88 12.94
C ILE A 199 -3.31 -28.10 12.38
N PHE A 200 -2.14 -28.74 12.30
CA PHE A 200 -0.94 -28.12 11.76
C PHE A 200 -1.06 -27.83 10.26
N SER A 201 -1.64 -28.74 9.48
CA SER A 201 -1.91 -28.53 8.05
C SER A 201 -2.85 -27.35 7.84
N TYR A 202 -3.91 -27.26 8.63
CA TYR A 202 -4.86 -26.14 8.60
C TYR A 202 -4.18 -24.82 8.99
N ASN A 203 -3.43 -24.79 10.10
CA ASN A 203 -2.72 -23.60 10.57
C ASN A 203 -1.71 -23.12 9.52
N SER A 204 -0.95 -24.04 8.89
CA SER A 204 0.04 -23.70 7.86
C SER A 204 -0.60 -23.16 6.58
N LEU A 205 -1.76 -23.70 6.19
CA LEU A 205 -2.50 -23.22 5.02
C LEU A 205 -3.17 -21.87 5.31
N LEU A 206 -3.84 -21.74 6.47
CA LEU A 206 -4.45 -20.49 6.91
C LEU A 206 -3.42 -19.38 7.03
N HIS A 207 -2.27 -19.65 7.64
CA HIS A 207 -1.20 -18.67 7.77
C HIS A 207 -0.67 -18.22 6.40
N GLY A 208 -0.40 -19.14 5.47
CA GLY A 208 0.02 -18.80 4.11
C GLY A 208 -1.03 -17.98 3.34
N LEU A 209 -2.32 -18.33 3.47
CA LEU A 209 -3.41 -17.57 2.86
C LEU A 209 -3.52 -16.15 3.44
N LEU A 210 -3.28 -16.00 4.75
CA LEU A 210 -3.29 -14.71 5.43
C LEU A 210 -2.14 -13.81 4.99
N GLU A 211 -0.91 -14.34 4.93
CA GLU A 211 0.27 -13.56 4.51
C GLU A 211 0.13 -13.01 3.09
N LEU A 212 -0.57 -13.75 2.22
CA LEU A 212 -0.81 -13.37 0.82
C LEU A 212 -2.11 -12.59 0.61
N GLY A 213 -2.94 -12.42 1.65
CA GLY A 213 -4.20 -11.67 1.57
C GLY A 213 -5.35 -12.41 0.87
N HIS A 214 -5.27 -13.72 0.68
CA HIS A 214 -6.35 -14.57 0.14
C HIS A 214 -7.42 -14.85 1.20
N LEU A 215 -8.10 -13.80 1.66
CA LEU A 215 -8.98 -13.84 2.83
C LEU A 215 -10.25 -14.70 2.62
N LYS A 216 -10.75 -14.82 1.39
CA LYS A 216 -11.97 -15.60 1.09
C LYS A 216 -11.69 -17.10 1.22
N GLU A 217 -10.61 -17.56 0.63
CA GLU A 217 -10.11 -18.92 0.71
C GLU A 217 -9.77 -19.28 2.16
N ALA A 218 -9.18 -18.34 2.93
CA ALA A 218 -8.90 -18.54 4.34
C ALA A 218 -10.19 -18.80 5.16
N ILE A 219 -11.28 -18.08 4.89
CA ILE A 219 -12.59 -18.34 5.54
C ILE A 219 -13.12 -19.74 5.19
N GLN A 220 -12.97 -20.18 3.93
CA GLN A 220 -13.41 -21.51 3.51
C GLN A 220 -12.63 -22.61 4.23
N VAL A 221 -11.32 -22.45 4.37
CA VAL A 221 -10.45 -23.37 5.12
C VAL A 221 -10.84 -23.38 6.61
N LEU A 222 -11.12 -22.21 7.21
CA LEU A 222 -11.60 -22.12 8.59
C LEU A 222 -12.96 -22.82 8.77
N SER A 223 -13.90 -22.63 7.84
CA SER A 223 -15.22 -23.28 7.89
C SER A 223 -15.10 -24.81 7.81
N ARG A 224 -14.17 -25.33 7.00
CA ARG A 224 -13.86 -26.76 6.94
C ARG A 224 -13.25 -27.26 8.26
N MET A 225 -12.31 -26.51 8.83
CA MET A 225 -11.69 -26.83 10.13
C MET A 225 -12.71 -26.91 11.27
N VAL A 226 -13.69 -25.99 11.28
CA VAL A 226 -14.81 -25.99 12.22
C VAL A 226 -15.75 -27.17 11.99
N GLY A 227 -16.09 -27.45 10.72
CA GLY A 227 -16.96 -28.58 10.34
C GLY A 227 -16.38 -29.96 10.68
N GLU A 228 -15.06 -30.09 10.67
CA GLU A 228 -14.34 -31.31 11.08
C GLU A 228 -14.18 -31.43 12.63
N CYS A 229 -14.72 -30.49 13.41
CA CYS A 229 -14.76 -30.52 14.88
C CYS A 229 -13.37 -30.72 15.55
N LEU A 230 -12.32 -30.17 14.95
CA LEU A 230 -10.96 -30.28 15.47
C LEU A 230 -10.79 -29.48 16.78
N LYS A 231 -10.02 -30.01 17.74
CA LYS A 231 -9.62 -29.27 18.94
C LYS A 231 -8.52 -28.27 18.58
N TRP A 232 -8.76 -26.99 18.87
CA TRP A 232 -7.83 -25.91 18.55
C TRP A 232 -6.71 -25.80 19.58
N ASP A 233 -5.50 -25.49 19.11
CA ASP A 233 -4.36 -25.15 19.95
C ASP A 233 -4.14 -23.63 19.96
N SER A 234 -3.19 -23.14 20.78
CA SER A 234 -2.84 -21.71 20.84
C SER A 234 -2.49 -21.13 19.47
N ALA A 235 -1.80 -21.89 18.61
CA ALA A 235 -1.40 -21.44 17.28
C ALA A 235 -2.61 -21.27 16.35
N THR A 236 -3.62 -22.13 16.46
CA THR A 236 -4.89 -21.99 15.76
C THR A 236 -5.61 -20.71 16.19
N TYR A 237 -5.71 -20.42 17.49
CA TYR A 237 -6.34 -19.17 17.93
C TYR A 237 -5.58 -17.94 17.43
N VAL A 238 -4.25 -17.94 17.46
CA VAL A 238 -3.43 -16.83 16.95
C VAL A 238 -3.68 -16.61 15.45
N THR A 239 -3.66 -17.68 14.64
CA THR A 239 -3.90 -17.59 13.18
C THR A 239 -5.33 -17.14 12.87
N VAL A 240 -6.34 -17.67 13.57
CA VAL A 240 -7.74 -17.30 13.37
C VAL A 240 -8.04 -15.87 13.83
N PHE A 241 -7.50 -15.41 14.96
CA PHE A 241 -7.61 -14.00 15.34
C PHE A 241 -6.91 -13.08 14.33
N GLY A 242 -5.77 -13.51 13.77
CA GLY A 242 -5.11 -12.83 12.65
C GLY A 242 -6.01 -12.70 11.41
N LEU A 243 -6.79 -13.74 11.10
CA LEU A 243 -7.81 -13.70 10.04
C LEU A 243 -8.94 -12.71 10.36
N CYS A 244 -9.51 -12.76 11.56
CA CYS A 244 -10.54 -11.81 11.99
C CYS A 244 -10.04 -10.36 11.95
N SER A 245 -8.79 -10.15 12.38
CA SER A 245 -8.09 -8.86 12.38
C SER A 245 -7.92 -8.33 10.95
N SER A 246 -7.50 -9.18 10.01
CA SER A 246 -7.29 -8.83 8.59
C SER A 246 -8.61 -8.59 7.83
N LEU A 247 -9.67 -9.28 8.22
CA LEU A 247 -11.03 -9.09 7.67
C LEU A 247 -11.76 -7.88 8.26
N GLY A 248 -11.35 -7.41 9.45
CA GLY A 248 -12.10 -6.41 10.23
C GLY A 248 -13.45 -6.91 10.75
N THR A 249 -13.65 -8.23 10.84
CA THR A 249 -14.95 -8.85 11.20
C THR A 249 -15.08 -9.08 12.71
N LEU A 250 -15.53 -8.05 13.42
CA LEU A 250 -15.73 -8.12 14.88
C LEU A 250 -16.62 -9.30 15.31
N ARG A 251 -17.66 -9.63 14.55
CA ARG A 251 -18.58 -10.73 14.87
C ARG A 251 -17.84 -12.07 14.96
N LEU A 252 -17.06 -12.43 13.95
CA LEU A 252 -16.28 -13.66 13.94
C LEU A 252 -15.24 -13.66 15.07
N GLY A 253 -14.60 -12.51 15.30
CA GLY A 253 -13.68 -12.33 16.44
C GLY A 253 -14.32 -12.59 17.80
N LEU A 254 -15.56 -12.15 18.01
CA LEU A 254 -16.32 -12.41 19.24
C LEU A 254 -16.71 -13.89 19.39
N GLU A 255 -17.13 -14.55 18.31
CA GLU A 255 -17.44 -15.98 18.31
C GLU A 255 -16.21 -16.82 18.70
N VAL A 256 -15.06 -16.52 18.10
CA VAL A 256 -13.77 -17.17 18.42
C VAL A 256 -13.31 -16.86 19.84
N HIS A 257 -13.48 -15.63 20.32
CA HIS A 257 -13.18 -15.27 21.71
C HIS A 257 -14.02 -16.06 22.72
N CYS A 258 -15.33 -16.20 22.48
CA CYS A 258 -16.19 -17.02 23.32
C CYS A 258 -15.75 -18.50 23.31
N GLN A 259 -15.30 -19.02 22.17
CA GLN A 259 -14.77 -20.39 22.08
C GLN A 259 -13.45 -20.53 22.85
N MET A 260 -12.56 -19.53 22.76
CA MET A 260 -11.30 -19.49 23.52
C MET A 260 -11.54 -19.59 25.03
N LEU A 261 -12.49 -18.81 25.56
CA LEU A 261 -12.86 -18.84 26.98
C LEU A 261 -13.45 -20.19 27.41
N LYS A 262 -14.14 -20.90 26.51
CA LYS A 262 -14.63 -22.27 26.79
C LYS A 262 -13.52 -23.32 26.76
N ALA A 263 -12.40 -23.02 26.10
CA ALA A 263 -11.27 -23.93 25.94
C ALA A 263 -10.19 -23.79 27.03
N ASP A 264 -10.33 -22.81 27.93
CA ASP A 264 -9.40 -22.53 29.05
C ASP A 264 -7.96 -22.19 28.57
N ILE A 265 -7.85 -21.40 27.49
CA ILE A 265 -6.56 -20.98 26.87
C ILE A 265 -6.27 -19.49 27.15
N GLU A 266 -7.09 -18.80 27.94
CA GLU A 266 -6.93 -17.36 28.26
C GLU A 266 -5.64 -16.99 28.99
N HIS A 267 -4.88 -17.96 29.48
CA HIS A 267 -3.59 -17.74 30.13
C HIS A 267 -2.41 -17.66 29.15
N ASP A 268 -2.62 -18.01 27.88
CA ASP A 268 -1.58 -17.95 26.85
C ASP A 268 -1.30 -16.49 26.44
N ALA A 269 -0.06 -16.04 26.64
CA ALA A 269 0.34 -14.67 26.34
C ALA A 269 0.26 -14.34 24.85
N PHE A 270 0.55 -15.29 23.96
CA PHE A 270 0.51 -15.08 22.51
C PHE A 270 -0.93 -14.97 22.01
N VAL A 271 -1.82 -15.83 22.51
CA VAL A 271 -3.26 -15.76 22.19
C VAL A 271 -3.84 -14.43 22.66
N ASN A 272 -3.51 -13.98 23.87
CA ASN A 272 -3.95 -12.67 24.36
C ASN A 272 -3.44 -11.49 23.50
N CYS A 273 -2.21 -11.54 23.01
CA CYS A 273 -1.71 -10.52 22.08
C CYS A 273 -2.49 -10.56 20.74
N ALA A 274 -2.80 -11.75 20.21
CA ALA A 274 -3.54 -11.87 18.96
C ALA A 274 -4.97 -11.33 19.05
N ILE A 275 -5.69 -11.60 20.15
CA ILE A 275 -7.03 -11.06 20.37
C ILE A 275 -7.02 -9.55 20.64
N MET A 276 -5.99 -9.03 21.33
CA MET A 276 -5.82 -7.58 21.50
C MET A 276 -5.62 -6.88 20.16
N ASP A 277 -4.79 -7.42 19.27
CA ASP A 277 -4.60 -6.91 17.90
C ASP A 277 -5.93 -6.95 17.12
N MET A 278 -6.67 -8.06 17.20
CA MET A 278 -7.98 -8.19 16.55
C MET A 278 -8.96 -7.12 17.02
N TYR A 279 -9.12 -6.90 18.33
CA TYR A 279 -9.98 -5.84 18.84
C TYR A 279 -9.51 -4.45 18.45
N GLY A 280 -8.19 -4.22 18.44
CA GLY A 280 -7.58 -2.98 17.96
C GLY A 280 -7.97 -2.67 16.52
N LYS A 281 -7.72 -3.60 15.59
CA LYS A 281 -8.07 -3.43 14.16
C LYS A 281 -9.57 -3.38 13.89
N CYS A 282 -10.39 -3.99 14.74
CA CYS A 282 -11.85 -3.93 14.65
C CYS A 282 -12.47 -2.68 15.30
N GLY A 283 -11.67 -1.71 15.75
CA GLY A 283 -12.18 -0.46 16.32
C GLY A 283 -12.73 -0.58 17.75
N LYS A 284 -12.41 -1.67 18.48
CA LYS A 284 -12.90 -1.95 19.84
C LYS A 284 -11.77 -1.84 20.87
N LEU A 285 -11.15 -0.65 20.91
CA LEU A 285 -10.00 -0.37 21.79
C LEU A 285 -10.24 -0.71 23.26
N ILE A 286 -11.41 -0.41 23.82
CA ILE A 286 -11.74 -0.69 25.23
C ILE A 286 -11.59 -2.18 25.55
N ASN A 287 -11.98 -3.07 24.63
CA ASN A 287 -11.85 -4.51 24.84
C ASN A 287 -10.38 -4.94 24.86
N ALA A 288 -9.56 -4.39 23.97
CA ALA A 288 -8.11 -4.63 23.96
C ALA A 288 -7.44 -4.15 25.26
N VAL A 289 -7.83 -2.96 25.76
CA VAL A 289 -7.35 -2.41 27.03
C VAL A 289 -7.74 -3.31 28.21
N ASN A 290 -8.98 -3.80 28.25
CA ASN A 290 -9.45 -4.70 29.31
C ASN A 290 -8.65 -6.01 29.34
N ILE A 291 -8.33 -6.59 28.17
CA ILE A 291 -7.48 -7.79 28.10
C ILE A 291 -6.06 -7.48 28.58
N PHE A 292 -5.46 -6.39 28.12
CA PHE A 292 -4.13 -5.96 28.52
C PHE A 292 -4.01 -5.74 30.04
N GLN A 293 -5.04 -5.18 30.67
CA GLN A 293 -5.08 -4.96 32.11
C GLN A 293 -5.12 -6.28 32.89
N ARG A 294 -5.81 -7.30 32.37
CA ARG A 294 -5.93 -8.64 32.98
C ARG A 294 -4.70 -9.52 32.83
N LEU A 295 -3.72 -9.15 31.99
CA LEU A 295 -2.47 -9.89 31.84
C LEU A 295 -1.66 -9.90 33.15
N LEU A 296 -1.35 -11.11 33.64
CA LEU A 296 -0.51 -11.34 34.83
C LEU A 296 0.94 -10.89 34.59
N THR A 297 1.46 -11.17 33.39
CA THR A 297 2.79 -10.74 32.97
C THR A 297 2.68 -10.01 31.63
N ARG A 298 3.28 -8.82 31.55
CA ARG A 298 3.28 -8.00 30.34
C ARG A 298 4.70 -8.00 29.78
N ASN A 299 4.85 -8.55 28.58
CA ASN A 299 6.12 -8.59 27.85
C ASN A 299 6.14 -7.52 26.74
N VAL A 300 7.27 -7.40 26.03
CA VAL A 300 7.45 -6.45 24.92
C VAL A 300 6.36 -6.55 23.86
N VAL A 301 5.88 -7.77 23.56
CA VAL A 301 4.82 -8.01 22.56
C VAL A 301 3.50 -7.41 23.04
N SER A 302 3.05 -7.71 24.26
CA SER A 302 1.80 -7.18 24.80
C SER A 302 1.78 -5.64 24.89
N TRP A 303 2.92 -5.03 25.25
CA TRP A 303 3.09 -3.57 25.25
C TRP A 303 3.03 -2.98 23.85
N THR A 304 3.71 -3.61 22.89
CA THR A 304 3.69 -3.17 21.49
C THR A 304 2.29 -3.31 20.88
N THR A 305 1.58 -4.40 21.17
CA THR A 305 0.22 -4.63 20.68
C THR A 305 -0.76 -3.59 21.22
N ILE A 306 -0.72 -3.25 22.51
CA ILE A 306 -1.64 -2.22 23.04
C ILE A 306 -1.33 -0.84 22.45
N MET A 307 -0.05 -0.49 22.29
CA MET A 307 0.35 0.77 21.61
C MET A 307 -0.12 0.79 20.15
N ALA A 308 0.00 -0.34 19.44
CA ALA A 308 -0.48 -0.47 18.08
C ALA A 308 -2.02 -0.32 18.00
N ALA A 309 -2.76 -0.87 18.96
CA ALA A 309 -4.20 -0.70 19.05
C ALA A 309 -4.60 0.78 19.27
N TYR A 310 -3.91 1.49 20.18
CA TYR A 310 -4.11 2.94 20.36
C TYR A 310 -3.80 3.72 19.07
N PHE A 311 -2.67 3.44 18.42
CA PHE A 311 -2.26 4.06 17.16
C PHE A 311 -3.31 3.85 16.04
N GLN A 312 -3.76 2.62 15.83
CA GLN A 312 -4.75 2.27 14.79
C GLN A 312 -6.11 2.96 15.02
N ASN A 313 -6.45 3.28 16.27
CA ASN A 313 -7.70 3.94 16.65
C ASN A 313 -7.57 5.47 16.76
N GLY A 314 -6.43 6.06 16.37
CA GLY A 314 -6.22 7.51 16.34
C GLY A 314 -5.77 8.15 17.66
N TYR A 315 -5.56 7.36 18.70
CA TYR A 315 -5.13 7.81 20.04
C TYR A 315 -3.60 7.82 20.14
N PHE A 316 -2.97 8.70 19.38
CA PHE A 316 -1.52 8.72 19.18
C PHE A 316 -0.74 9.14 20.44
N GLU A 317 -1.28 10.06 21.24
CA GLU A 317 -0.64 10.52 22.49
C GLU A 317 -0.62 9.41 23.54
N GLU A 318 -1.71 8.67 23.68
CA GLU A 318 -1.82 7.53 24.59
C GLU A 318 -0.84 6.42 24.22
N ALA A 319 -0.63 6.17 22.92
CA ALA A 319 0.38 5.24 22.46
C ALA A 319 1.79 5.67 22.91
N LEU A 320 2.13 6.96 22.84
CA LEU A 320 3.40 7.51 23.34
C LEU A 320 3.49 7.44 24.88
N ASN A 321 2.41 7.69 25.60
CA ASN A 321 2.37 7.60 27.07
C ASN A 321 2.59 6.16 27.56
N HIS A 322 2.09 5.16 26.84
CA HIS A 322 2.33 3.75 27.15
C HIS A 322 3.80 3.35 27.01
N PHE A 323 4.59 4.02 26.16
CA PHE A 323 6.03 3.80 26.08
C PHE A 323 6.77 4.25 27.35
N VAL A 324 6.33 5.34 27.97
CA VAL A 324 6.87 5.78 29.27
C VAL A 324 6.59 4.71 30.32
N ASN A 325 5.36 4.18 30.36
CA ASN A 325 4.97 3.11 31.29
C ASN A 325 5.70 1.77 31.03
N MET A 326 6.06 1.50 29.78
CA MET A 326 6.89 0.34 29.43
C MET A 326 8.31 0.51 29.95
N LYS A 327 8.89 1.71 29.80
CA LYS A 327 10.23 2.05 30.31
C LYS A 327 10.31 2.04 31.83
N THR A 328 9.30 2.53 32.55
CA THR A 328 9.29 2.51 34.02
C THR A 328 9.24 1.09 34.60
N LYS A 329 8.90 0.10 33.78
CA LYS A 329 8.92 -1.33 34.13
C LYS A 329 10.18 -2.06 33.63
N ASP A 330 11.18 -1.33 33.14
CA ASP A 330 12.42 -1.87 32.58
C ASP A 330 12.22 -2.91 31.46
N ILE A 331 11.14 -2.76 30.68
CA ILE A 331 10.89 -3.62 29.51
C ILE A 331 11.49 -2.93 28.29
N ALA A 332 12.49 -3.57 27.67
CA ALA A 332 13.17 -3.03 26.50
C ALA A 332 12.23 -3.02 25.27
N PRO A 333 12.15 -1.91 24.51
CA PRO A 333 11.44 -1.86 23.24
C PRO A 333 12.10 -2.73 22.17
N ASN A 334 11.31 -3.16 21.20
CA ASN A 334 11.80 -3.81 19.98
C ASN A 334 11.57 -2.91 18.76
N GLU A 335 11.98 -3.38 17.58
CA GLU A 335 11.86 -2.69 16.29
C GLU A 335 10.41 -2.32 15.96
N TYR A 336 9.45 -3.17 16.32
CA TYR A 336 8.02 -2.91 16.12
C TYR A 336 7.49 -1.84 17.08
N THR A 337 7.98 -1.80 18.33
CA THR A 337 7.66 -0.73 19.30
C THR A 337 8.08 0.62 18.72
N PHE A 338 9.31 0.74 18.22
CA PHE A 338 9.78 2.00 17.63
C PHE A 338 8.98 2.39 16.38
N ALA A 339 8.67 1.43 15.50
CA ALA A 339 7.85 1.71 14.32
C ALA A 339 6.48 2.30 14.68
N VAL A 340 5.80 1.74 15.70
CA VAL A 340 4.51 2.28 16.17
C VAL A 340 4.68 3.69 16.73
N LEU A 341 5.66 3.92 17.61
CA LEU A 341 5.85 5.22 18.27
C LEU A 341 6.26 6.34 17.31
N LEU A 342 7.14 6.03 16.35
CA LEU A 342 7.55 6.97 15.31
C LEU A 342 6.37 7.34 14.41
N ASN A 343 5.53 6.36 14.04
CA ASN A 343 4.31 6.63 13.26
C ASN A 343 3.26 7.41 14.08
N SER A 344 3.10 7.15 15.38
CA SER A 344 2.27 7.99 16.26
C SER A 344 2.77 9.44 16.31
N SER A 345 4.09 9.63 16.41
CA SER A 345 4.72 10.95 16.37
C SER A 345 4.52 11.64 15.02
N ALA A 346 4.58 10.88 13.92
CA ALA A 346 4.31 11.35 12.57
C ALA A 346 2.86 11.88 12.43
N SER A 347 1.89 11.15 12.97
CA SER A 347 0.47 11.54 12.95
C SER A 347 0.22 12.84 13.73
N LEU A 348 0.92 13.04 14.84
CA LEU A 348 0.87 14.27 15.65
C LEU A 348 1.73 15.42 15.07
N SER A 349 2.53 15.17 14.03
CA SER A 349 3.60 16.07 13.57
C SER A 349 4.54 16.52 14.71
N ALA A 350 4.79 15.65 15.69
CA ALA A 350 5.55 15.95 16.88
C ALA A 350 7.07 15.75 16.66
N LEU A 351 7.69 16.66 15.90
CA LEU A 351 9.09 16.55 15.45
C LEU A 351 10.09 16.27 16.60
N LYS A 352 9.96 16.97 17.73
CA LYS A 352 10.87 16.79 18.86
C LYS A 352 10.75 15.42 19.50
N HIS A 353 9.52 14.95 19.71
CA HIS A 353 9.27 13.61 20.25
C HIS A 353 9.80 12.54 19.28
N GLY A 354 9.57 12.71 17.98
CA GLY A 354 10.13 11.85 16.95
C GLY A 354 11.66 11.81 16.94
N ALA A 355 12.33 12.96 17.10
CA ALA A 355 13.79 13.03 17.20
C ALA A 355 14.33 12.33 18.47
N LEU A 356 13.63 12.44 19.61
CA LEU A 356 13.98 11.69 20.83
C LEU A 356 13.84 10.18 20.63
N LEU A 357 12.79 9.75 19.93
CA LEU A 357 12.58 8.35 19.58
C LEU A 357 13.64 7.84 18.60
N HIS A 358 14.05 8.65 17.62
CA HIS A 358 15.16 8.32 16.72
C HIS A 358 16.45 8.08 17.51
N ALA A 359 16.84 9.03 18.37
CA ALA A 359 18.03 8.87 19.21
C ALA A 359 17.92 7.65 20.15
N CYS A 360 16.72 7.32 20.63
CA CYS A 360 16.48 6.13 21.44
C CYS A 360 16.62 4.85 20.61
N ALA A 361 16.11 4.81 19.39
CA ALA A 361 16.23 3.66 18.48
C ALA A 361 17.69 3.41 18.10
N GLU A 362 18.46 4.48 17.85
CA GLU A 362 19.89 4.41 17.56
C GLU A 362 20.68 3.88 18.76
N LYS A 363 20.47 4.42 19.97
CA LYS A 363 21.10 3.92 21.20
C LYS A 363 20.76 2.47 21.52
N SER A 364 19.56 2.03 21.15
CA SER A 364 19.12 0.64 21.34
C SER A 364 19.57 -0.30 20.21
N GLY A 365 20.26 0.19 19.17
CA GLY A 365 20.76 -0.61 18.06
C GLY A 365 19.70 -1.00 17.01
N PHE A 366 18.55 -0.32 16.98
CA PHE A 366 17.46 -0.63 16.04
C PHE A 366 17.42 0.25 14.80
N LYS A 367 18.32 1.24 14.66
CA LYS A 367 18.33 2.20 13.55
C LYS A 367 18.42 1.51 12.18
N ASP A 368 19.22 0.45 12.07
CA ASP A 368 19.47 -0.25 10.81
C ASP A 368 18.32 -1.22 10.41
N HIS A 369 17.33 -1.41 11.27
CA HIS A 369 16.15 -2.20 10.92
C HIS A 369 15.28 -1.44 9.91
N ILE A 370 15.00 -2.07 8.77
CA ILE A 370 14.22 -1.46 7.68
C ILE A 370 12.86 -0.90 8.13
N ILE A 371 12.18 -1.58 9.07
CA ILE A 371 10.89 -1.15 9.60
C ILE A 371 11.00 0.17 10.38
N VAL A 372 12.11 0.36 11.12
CA VAL A 372 12.40 1.57 11.88
C VAL A 372 12.81 2.68 10.92
N GLY A 373 13.69 2.40 9.95
CA GLY A 373 14.07 3.35 8.89
C GLY A 373 12.86 3.90 8.12
N ASN A 374 11.94 3.03 7.71
CA ASN A 374 10.69 3.44 7.05
C ASN A 374 9.81 4.32 7.95
N ALA A 375 9.70 3.98 9.24
CA ALA A 375 8.95 4.79 10.20
C ALA A 375 9.62 6.15 10.48
N LEU A 376 10.95 6.22 10.50
CA LEU A 376 11.73 7.46 10.63
C LEU A 376 11.51 8.38 9.43
N ILE A 377 11.59 7.85 8.21
CA ILE A 377 11.29 8.59 6.97
C ILE A 377 9.89 9.21 7.05
N ASN A 378 8.88 8.39 7.38
CA ASN A 378 7.49 8.86 7.49
C ASN A 378 7.33 9.90 8.62
N MET A 379 8.00 9.72 9.76
CA MET A 379 7.96 10.66 10.87
C MET A 379 8.54 12.02 10.50
N TYR A 380 9.74 12.06 9.89
CA TYR A 380 10.37 13.31 9.49
C TYR A 380 9.59 14.01 8.37
N ALA A 381 9.13 13.26 7.36
CA ALA A 381 8.29 13.79 6.29
C ALA A 381 6.98 14.40 6.85
N LYS A 382 6.20 13.64 7.64
CA LYS A 382 4.94 14.15 8.24
C LYS A 382 5.13 15.16 9.37
N SER A 383 6.36 15.42 9.80
CA SER A 383 6.69 16.49 10.75
C SER A 383 7.28 17.73 10.07
N GLY A 384 7.32 17.76 8.74
CA GLY A 384 7.74 18.92 7.97
C GLY A 384 9.26 19.08 7.83
N HIS A 385 10.04 18.02 7.99
CA HIS A 385 11.50 18.04 7.83
C HIS A 385 11.96 17.01 6.79
N ILE A 386 11.70 17.30 5.51
CA ILE A 386 11.93 16.36 4.41
C ILE A 386 13.42 16.08 4.18
N GLU A 387 14.30 17.00 4.54
CA GLU A 387 15.75 16.86 4.46
C GLU A 387 16.23 15.76 5.40
N ALA A 388 15.78 15.78 6.67
CA ALA A 388 16.08 14.73 7.63
C ALA A 388 15.50 13.37 7.22
N ALA A 389 14.34 13.35 6.56
CA ALA A 389 13.80 12.12 5.98
C ALA A 389 14.71 11.58 4.86
N ASN A 390 15.25 12.46 4.02
CA ASN A 390 16.19 12.09 2.97
C ASN A 390 17.54 11.64 3.53
N GLU A 391 18.03 12.27 4.60
CA GLU A 391 19.25 11.82 5.31
C GLU A 391 19.09 10.38 5.81
N VAL A 392 17.97 10.06 6.49
CA VAL A 392 17.67 8.69 6.93
C VAL A 392 17.60 7.76 5.73
N PHE A 393 16.93 8.16 4.65
CA PHE A 393 16.83 7.36 3.44
C PHE A 393 18.19 7.04 2.81
N LEU A 394 19.09 8.03 2.74
CA LEU A 394 20.44 7.87 2.19
C LEU A 394 21.34 7.02 3.09
N ASP A 395 21.16 7.09 4.41
CA ASP A 395 21.91 6.31 5.42
C ASP A 395 21.51 4.82 5.44
N MET A 396 20.30 4.47 5.00
CA MET A 396 19.84 3.08 4.95
C MET A 396 20.66 2.20 3.99
N THR A 397 21.20 1.08 4.51
CA THR A 397 21.98 0.10 3.75
C THR A 397 21.14 -0.76 2.80
N PHE A 398 19.93 -1.11 3.23
CA PHE A 398 18.97 -1.89 2.45
C PHE A 398 17.67 -1.11 2.35
N ARG A 399 17.15 -0.99 1.12
CA ARG A 399 15.90 -0.30 0.79
C ARG A 399 15.00 -1.28 0.08
N ASN A 400 13.72 -1.30 0.43
CA ASN A 400 12.71 -2.07 -0.28
C ASN A 400 11.67 -1.12 -0.90
N SER A 401 10.69 -1.66 -1.64
CA SER A 401 9.63 -0.86 -2.27
C SER A 401 8.90 0.05 -1.27
N VAL A 402 8.76 -0.35 0.00
CA VAL A 402 8.13 0.49 1.04
C VAL A 402 9.00 1.71 1.36
N THR A 403 10.33 1.54 1.46
CA THR A 403 11.30 2.61 1.69
C THR A 403 11.26 3.67 0.57
N TRP A 404 11.29 3.23 -0.69
CA TRP A 404 11.18 4.12 -1.85
C TRP A 404 9.84 4.85 -1.88
N ASN A 405 8.74 4.12 -1.68
CA ASN A 405 7.40 4.71 -1.68
C ASN A 405 7.21 5.76 -0.58
N ALA A 406 7.81 5.56 0.60
CA ALA A 406 7.77 6.52 1.69
C ALA A 406 8.43 7.86 1.29
N MET A 407 9.58 7.82 0.61
CA MET A 407 10.25 9.04 0.12
C MET A 407 9.53 9.70 -1.05
N ILE A 408 9.08 8.93 -2.04
CA ILE A 408 8.33 9.49 -3.19
C ILE A 408 7.07 10.20 -2.69
N SER A 409 6.33 9.57 -1.76
CA SER A 409 5.14 10.16 -1.14
C SER A 409 5.48 11.39 -0.30
N GLY A 410 6.57 11.33 0.47
CA GLY A 410 7.08 12.45 1.27
C GLY A 410 7.35 13.69 0.41
N TYR A 411 8.10 13.53 -0.69
CA TYR A 411 8.38 14.63 -1.62
C TYR A 411 7.09 15.17 -2.28
N SER A 412 6.18 14.30 -2.71
CA SER A 412 4.88 14.71 -3.26
C SER A 412 4.07 15.57 -2.29
N HIS A 413 3.99 15.19 -1.00
CA HIS A 413 3.29 15.96 0.03
C HIS A 413 3.95 17.31 0.36
N HIS A 414 5.21 17.52 -0.03
CA HIS A 414 5.93 18.77 0.17
C HIS A 414 5.91 19.70 -1.05
N GLY A 415 5.24 19.29 -2.13
CA GLY A 415 5.24 20.01 -3.41
C GLY A 415 6.51 19.80 -4.24
N LEU A 416 7.40 18.91 -3.82
CA LEU A 416 8.69 18.61 -4.45
C LEU A 416 8.51 17.48 -5.49
N GLY A 417 7.64 17.72 -6.47
CA GLY A 417 7.26 16.70 -7.45
C GLY A 417 8.41 16.24 -8.35
N LYS A 418 9.41 17.11 -8.60
CA LYS A 418 10.57 16.76 -9.44
C LYS A 418 11.48 15.77 -8.72
N GLU A 419 11.70 16.02 -7.44
CA GLU A 419 12.46 15.18 -6.53
C GLU A 419 11.78 13.81 -6.39
N ALA A 420 10.45 13.78 -6.26
CA ALA A 420 9.68 12.53 -6.25
C ALA A 420 9.89 11.68 -7.52
N LEU A 421 9.89 12.31 -8.71
CA LEU A 421 10.14 11.61 -9.97
C LEU A 421 11.60 11.16 -10.13
N ASN A 422 12.56 11.89 -9.56
CA ASN A 422 13.97 11.48 -9.52
C ASN A 422 14.14 10.23 -8.64
N VAL A 423 13.57 10.22 -7.44
CA VAL A 423 13.60 9.04 -6.55
C VAL A 423 12.94 7.83 -7.21
N PHE A 424 11.84 8.02 -7.94
CA PHE A 424 11.22 6.94 -8.72
C PHE A 424 12.15 6.40 -9.81
N ARG A 425 12.91 7.27 -10.50
CA ARG A 425 13.91 6.83 -11.47
C ARG A 425 15.03 6.06 -10.80
N ASP A 426 15.52 6.54 -9.66
CA ASP A 426 16.58 5.88 -8.90
C ASP A 426 16.15 4.47 -8.45
N MET A 427 14.90 4.32 -7.99
CA MET A 427 14.28 3.03 -7.69
C MET A 427 14.36 2.07 -8.89
N MET A 428 13.96 2.54 -10.08
CA MET A 428 14.01 1.74 -11.30
C MET A 428 15.45 1.36 -11.68
N THR A 429 16.41 2.27 -11.51
CA THR A 429 17.83 1.99 -11.81
C THR A 429 18.48 1.04 -10.81
N ALA A 430 18.00 1.02 -9.56
CA ALA A 430 18.45 0.08 -8.53
C ALA A 430 17.93 -1.36 -8.76
N GLY A 431 17.03 -1.56 -9.73
CA GLY A 431 16.43 -2.86 -10.02
C GLY A 431 15.28 -3.24 -9.07
N ASP A 432 14.78 -2.29 -8.28
CA ASP A 432 13.60 -2.49 -7.44
C ASP A 432 12.31 -2.34 -8.28
N TYR A 433 11.30 -3.15 -7.97
CA TYR A 433 10.05 -3.17 -8.72
C TYR A 433 9.00 -2.22 -8.12
N PRO A 434 8.49 -1.26 -8.91
CA PRO A 434 7.33 -0.47 -8.52
C PRO A 434 6.13 -1.35 -8.24
N ASN A 435 5.28 -0.91 -7.32
CA ASN A 435 4.02 -1.58 -7.02
C ASN A 435 2.84 -0.61 -7.14
N TYR A 436 1.65 -1.11 -6.80
CA TYR A 436 0.41 -0.33 -6.77
C TYR A 436 0.57 1.02 -6.05
N VAL A 437 1.22 1.04 -4.88
CA VAL A 437 1.36 2.25 -4.07
C VAL A 437 2.37 3.24 -4.69
N THR A 438 3.40 2.73 -5.37
CA THR A 438 4.40 3.57 -6.06
C THR A 438 3.73 4.48 -7.09
N PHE A 439 2.83 3.91 -7.91
CA PHE A 439 2.18 4.66 -8.98
C PHE A 439 1.17 5.69 -8.48
N VAL A 440 0.50 5.44 -7.35
CA VAL A 440 -0.32 6.49 -6.69
C VAL A 440 0.54 7.72 -6.36
N ALA A 441 1.73 7.50 -5.78
CA ALA A 441 2.63 8.59 -5.40
C ALA A 441 3.23 9.33 -6.62
N VAL A 442 3.61 8.58 -7.67
CA VAL A 442 4.15 9.12 -8.93
C VAL A 442 3.09 9.92 -9.70
N LEU A 443 1.87 9.40 -9.84
CA LEU A 443 0.77 10.12 -10.51
C LEU A 443 0.39 11.39 -9.74
N SER A 444 0.41 11.35 -8.40
CA SER A 444 0.24 12.55 -7.57
C SER A 444 1.34 13.59 -7.82
N ALA A 445 2.61 13.16 -7.95
CA ALA A 445 3.73 14.04 -8.31
C ALA A 445 3.53 14.67 -9.69
N CYS A 446 3.17 13.88 -10.71
CA CYS A 446 2.83 14.40 -12.05
C CYS A 446 1.73 15.44 -11.98
N ALA A 447 0.72 15.18 -11.16
CA ALA A 447 -0.40 16.08 -10.99
C ALA A 447 -0.03 17.38 -10.29
N HIS A 448 0.96 17.38 -9.39
CA HIS A 448 1.50 18.60 -8.78
C HIS A 448 2.36 19.42 -9.74
N LEU A 449 2.94 18.79 -10.75
CA LEU A 449 3.75 19.43 -11.78
C LEU A 449 2.97 19.78 -13.05
N GLY A 450 1.68 19.43 -13.13
CA GLY A 450 0.87 19.61 -14.34
C GLY A 450 1.28 18.73 -15.54
N LEU A 451 1.98 17.62 -15.30
CA LEU A 451 2.53 16.75 -16.36
C LEU A 451 1.48 15.77 -16.89
N VAL A 452 0.46 16.30 -17.59
CA VAL A 452 -0.71 15.52 -18.07
C VAL A 452 -0.29 14.32 -18.92
N GLN A 453 0.57 14.55 -19.92
CA GLN A 453 1.00 13.50 -20.84
C GLN A 453 1.78 12.39 -20.13
N GLN A 454 2.69 12.74 -19.22
CA GLN A 454 3.46 11.74 -18.46
C GLN A 454 2.58 10.95 -17.49
N GLY A 455 1.59 11.59 -16.86
CA GLY A 455 0.62 10.90 -16.02
C GLY A 455 -0.13 9.79 -16.78
N PHE A 456 -0.63 10.09 -17.98
CA PHE A 456 -1.28 9.09 -18.83
C PHE A 456 -0.32 8.02 -19.35
N TYR A 457 0.94 8.37 -19.66
CA TYR A 457 1.97 7.41 -20.02
C TYR A 457 2.21 6.39 -18.90
N TYR A 458 2.39 6.85 -17.65
CA TYR A 458 2.60 5.95 -16.53
C TYR A 458 1.40 5.04 -16.28
N LEU A 459 0.18 5.58 -16.31
CA LEU A 459 -1.04 4.81 -16.08
C LEU A 459 -1.31 3.76 -17.17
N ASN A 460 -1.29 4.18 -18.44
CA ASN A 460 -1.78 3.34 -19.54
C ASN A 460 -0.70 2.43 -20.14
N GLN A 461 0.57 2.83 -20.06
CA GLN A 461 1.68 2.12 -20.68
C GLN A 461 2.57 1.43 -19.65
N LEU A 462 3.14 2.17 -18.70
CA LEU A 462 4.14 1.60 -17.78
C LEU A 462 3.53 0.61 -16.78
N MET A 463 2.40 0.94 -16.15
CA MET A 463 1.71 0.01 -15.25
C MET A 463 1.31 -1.29 -15.97
N LYS A 464 0.81 -1.18 -17.21
CA LYS A 464 0.45 -2.34 -18.03
C LYS A 464 1.67 -3.22 -18.36
N GLN A 465 2.81 -2.61 -18.71
CA GLN A 465 4.06 -3.33 -18.96
C GLN A 465 4.57 -4.09 -17.73
N LEU A 466 4.33 -3.54 -16.54
CA LEU A 466 4.71 -4.14 -15.25
C LEU A 466 3.65 -5.10 -14.70
N GLY A 467 2.53 -5.31 -15.40
CA GLY A 467 1.45 -6.18 -14.94
C GLY A 467 0.69 -5.65 -13.71
N ILE A 468 0.71 -4.33 -13.49
CA ILE A 468 0.02 -3.68 -12.37
C ILE A 468 -1.33 -3.15 -12.86
N GLU A 469 -2.42 -3.68 -12.31
CA GLU A 469 -3.76 -3.20 -12.64
C GLU A 469 -4.08 -1.88 -11.92
N PRO A 470 -4.50 -0.82 -12.63
CA PRO A 470 -4.89 0.43 -12.00
C PRO A 470 -6.23 0.32 -11.28
N GLY A 471 -6.27 0.77 -10.03
CA GLY A 471 -7.49 0.92 -9.23
C GLY A 471 -7.96 2.37 -9.08
N VAL A 472 -9.00 2.58 -8.26
CA VAL A 472 -9.69 3.88 -8.09
C VAL A 472 -8.73 5.00 -7.71
N GLU A 473 -7.76 4.74 -6.83
CA GLU A 473 -6.79 5.71 -6.35
C GLU A 473 -5.91 6.27 -7.48
N HIS A 474 -5.53 5.43 -8.45
CA HIS A 474 -4.77 5.84 -9.63
C HIS A 474 -5.61 6.74 -10.54
N TYR A 475 -6.86 6.34 -10.80
CA TYR A 475 -7.78 7.12 -11.61
C TYR A 475 -8.13 8.45 -10.94
N THR A 476 -8.29 8.49 -9.62
CA THR A 476 -8.46 9.72 -8.84
C THR A 476 -7.25 10.65 -8.98
N CYS A 477 -6.02 10.11 -9.05
CA CYS A 477 -4.84 10.94 -9.33
C CYS A 477 -4.89 11.57 -10.73
N ILE A 478 -5.38 10.85 -11.75
CA ILE A 478 -5.59 11.40 -13.11
C ILE A 478 -6.69 12.46 -13.13
N VAL A 479 -7.82 12.22 -12.45
CA VAL A 479 -8.88 13.25 -12.31
C VAL A 479 -8.28 14.50 -11.65
N GLY A 480 -7.48 14.32 -10.60
CA GLY A 480 -6.77 15.41 -9.94
C GLY A 480 -5.75 16.11 -10.83
N LEU A 481 -5.08 15.38 -11.74
CA LEU A 481 -4.14 15.93 -12.74
C LEU A 481 -4.86 16.79 -13.78
N LEU A 482 -5.94 16.28 -14.39
CA LEU A 482 -6.76 17.02 -15.35
C LEU A 482 -7.42 18.25 -14.71
N SER A 483 -8.00 18.05 -13.52
CA SER A 483 -8.60 19.10 -12.70
C SER A 483 -7.63 20.25 -12.46
N ARG A 484 -6.38 19.93 -12.11
CA ARG A 484 -5.29 20.89 -11.86
C ARG A 484 -4.78 21.56 -13.13
N ALA A 485 -4.96 20.94 -14.29
CA ALA A 485 -4.62 21.53 -15.59
C ALA A 485 -5.75 22.43 -16.13
N GLY A 486 -6.89 22.57 -15.42
CA GLY A 486 -8.07 23.30 -15.89
C GLY A 486 -8.92 22.55 -16.90
N MET A 487 -8.59 21.28 -17.19
CA MET A 487 -9.26 20.40 -18.16
C MET A 487 -10.48 19.71 -17.53
N LEU A 488 -11.48 20.51 -17.13
CA LEU A 488 -12.61 20.03 -16.33
C LEU A 488 -13.58 19.15 -17.11
N ASP A 489 -13.82 19.46 -18.38
CA ASP A 489 -14.73 18.68 -19.23
C ASP A 489 -14.09 17.32 -19.56
N GLU A 490 -12.78 17.28 -19.81
CA GLU A 490 -12.04 16.03 -19.96
C GLU A 490 -12.03 15.21 -18.68
N ALA A 491 -11.94 15.85 -17.51
CA ALA A 491 -12.04 15.16 -16.23
C ALA A 491 -13.43 14.54 -16.01
N GLU A 492 -14.52 15.25 -16.33
CA GLU A 492 -15.89 14.71 -16.27
C GLU A 492 -16.06 13.54 -17.26
N ASN A 493 -15.62 13.71 -18.50
CA ASN A 493 -15.69 12.67 -19.52
C ASN A 493 -14.87 11.43 -19.14
N TYR A 494 -13.69 11.63 -18.57
CA TYR A 494 -12.86 10.54 -18.07
C TYR A 494 -13.59 9.75 -16.98
N MET A 495 -14.17 10.43 -15.99
CA MET A 495 -14.95 9.78 -14.93
C MET A 495 -16.16 9.02 -15.47
N ARG A 496 -16.78 9.48 -16.55
CA ARG A 496 -17.89 8.77 -17.22
C ARG A 496 -17.43 7.56 -18.04
N SER A 497 -16.25 7.64 -18.66
CA SER A 497 -15.72 6.60 -19.53
C SER A 497 -15.14 5.39 -18.77
N VAL A 498 -14.52 5.62 -17.62
CA VAL A 498 -13.90 4.55 -16.82
C VAL A 498 -14.99 3.83 -16.02
N SER A 499 -15.20 2.55 -16.29
CA SER A 499 -16.17 1.69 -15.61
C SER A 499 -15.68 1.25 -14.23
N THR A 500 -15.45 2.20 -13.33
CA THR A 500 -15.09 1.93 -11.94
C THR A 500 -16.12 2.52 -10.97
N LYS A 501 -16.21 1.96 -9.77
CA LYS A 501 -17.03 2.53 -8.70
C LYS A 501 -16.26 3.68 -8.07
N TRP A 502 -16.50 4.88 -8.59
CA TRP A 502 -15.92 6.11 -8.05
C TRP A 502 -16.30 6.33 -6.59
N ASP A 503 -15.33 6.79 -5.79
CA ASP A 503 -15.52 7.16 -4.41
C ASP A 503 -15.88 8.66 -4.27
N VAL A 504 -16.22 9.05 -3.05
CA VAL A 504 -16.53 10.46 -2.72
C VAL A 504 -15.33 11.36 -2.96
N VAL A 505 -14.10 10.85 -2.79
CA VAL A 505 -12.85 11.62 -2.90
C VAL A 505 -12.61 12.07 -4.34
N ALA A 506 -12.82 11.19 -5.33
CA ALA A 506 -12.68 11.52 -6.74
C ALA A 506 -13.62 12.66 -7.16
N TRP A 507 -14.91 12.55 -6.81
CA TRP A 507 -15.89 13.58 -7.11
C TRP A 507 -15.63 14.87 -6.34
N ARG A 508 -15.21 14.80 -5.07
CA ARG A 508 -14.79 15.98 -4.29
C ARG A 508 -13.58 16.68 -4.91
N THR A 509 -12.66 15.93 -5.52
CA THR A 509 -11.50 16.49 -6.22
C THR A 509 -11.94 17.32 -7.42
N LEU A 510 -12.85 16.78 -8.25
CA LEU A 510 -13.42 17.52 -9.38
C LEU A 510 -14.29 18.71 -8.92
N LEU A 511 -15.07 18.56 -7.84
CA LEU A 511 -15.89 19.62 -7.28
C LEU A 511 -15.03 20.81 -6.81
N ASN A 512 -13.92 20.52 -6.13
CA ASN A 512 -12.98 21.55 -5.71
C ASN A 512 -12.35 22.27 -6.92
N ALA A 513 -12.03 21.54 -7.98
CA ALA A 513 -11.51 22.12 -9.22
C ALA A 513 -12.54 23.04 -9.90
N CYS A 514 -13.82 22.65 -9.90
CA CYS A 514 -14.91 23.49 -10.40
C CYS A 514 -15.03 24.82 -9.62
N TYR A 515 -14.76 24.80 -8.32
CA TYR A 515 -14.71 26.01 -7.50
C TYR A 515 -13.53 26.91 -7.91
N VAL A 516 -12.33 26.32 -7.99
CA VAL A 516 -11.10 27.05 -8.33
C VAL A 516 -11.16 27.68 -9.74
N HIS A 517 -11.61 26.91 -10.73
CA HIS A 517 -11.73 27.35 -12.13
C HIS A 517 -13.07 28.03 -12.46
N ARG A 518 -13.91 28.32 -11.44
CA ARG A 518 -15.21 29.02 -11.57
C ARG A 518 -16.24 28.37 -12.51
N ASN A 519 -16.14 27.06 -12.74
CA ASN A 519 -17.16 26.30 -13.47
C ASN A 519 -18.27 25.84 -12.51
N TYR A 520 -19.10 26.78 -12.05
CA TYR A 520 -20.16 26.50 -11.06
C TYR A 520 -21.30 25.63 -11.62
N GLY A 521 -21.49 25.61 -12.94
CA GLY A 521 -22.49 24.76 -13.60
C GLY A 521 -22.16 23.28 -13.44
N LEU A 522 -20.92 22.89 -13.78
CA LEU A 522 -20.42 21.54 -13.51
C LEU A 522 -20.37 21.25 -12.01
N GLY A 523 -19.88 22.21 -11.21
CA GLY A 523 -19.79 22.08 -9.75
C GLY A 523 -21.12 21.71 -9.10
N LYS A 524 -22.23 22.32 -9.52
CA LYS A 524 -23.58 21.97 -9.00
C LYS A 524 -23.95 20.51 -9.32
N ARG A 525 -23.73 20.04 -10.56
CA ARG A 525 -24.03 18.65 -10.95
C ARG A 525 -23.20 17.65 -10.14
N VAL A 526 -21.91 17.92 -10.00
CA VAL A 526 -21.00 17.06 -9.22
C VAL A 526 -21.40 17.03 -7.74
N ALA A 527 -21.76 18.18 -7.16
CA ALA A 527 -22.21 18.24 -5.77
C ALA A 527 -23.49 17.41 -5.54
N GLU A 528 -24.44 17.42 -6.49
CA GLU A 528 -25.65 16.59 -6.40
C GLU A 528 -25.34 15.09 -6.44
N ILE A 529 -24.29 14.66 -7.16
CA ILE A 529 -23.82 13.27 -7.17
C ILE A 529 -23.23 12.93 -5.80
N VAL A 530 -22.33 13.76 -5.26
CA VAL A 530 -21.69 13.49 -3.96
C VAL A 530 -22.71 13.47 -2.82
N VAL A 531 -23.67 14.40 -2.79
CA VAL A 531 -24.73 14.43 -1.76
C VAL A 531 -25.63 13.18 -1.81
N LYS A 532 -25.81 12.55 -2.97
CA LYS A 532 -26.53 11.28 -3.10
C LYS A 532 -25.69 10.10 -2.62
N MET A 533 -24.37 10.14 -2.81
CA MET A 533 -23.43 9.10 -2.38
C MET A 533 -23.17 9.14 -0.87
N ASP A 534 -22.88 10.33 -0.34
CA ASP A 534 -22.62 10.58 1.07
C ASP A 534 -23.34 11.86 1.52
N PRO A 535 -24.56 11.71 2.07
CA PRO A 535 -25.33 12.81 2.64
C PRO A 535 -24.65 13.55 3.80
N GLY A 536 -23.65 12.95 4.44
CA GLY A 536 -22.94 13.49 5.60
C GLY A 536 -21.70 14.33 5.25
N ASP A 537 -21.33 14.41 3.96
CA ASP A 537 -20.10 15.05 3.54
C ASP A 537 -20.13 16.58 3.73
N VAL A 538 -19.53 17.07 4.81
CA VAL A 538 -19.47 18.49 5.16
C VAL A 538 -18.80 19.32 4.05
N GLY A 539 -17.76 18.76 3.41
CA GLY A 539 -16.96 19.45 2.41
C GLY A 539 -17.76 19.89 1.18
N THR A 540 -18.66 19.02 0.70
CA THR A 540 -19.51 19.30 -0.46
C THR A 540 -20.47 20.46 -0.20
N TYR A 541 -21.11 20.49 0.97
CA TYR A 541 -22.01 21.60 1.32
C TYR A 541 -21.27 22.93 1.44
N LEU A 542 -20.08 22.93 2.05
CA LEU A 542 -19.27 24.13 2.15
C LEU A 542 -18.82 24.63 0.77
N LEU A 543 -18.33 23.75 -0.11
CA LEU A 543 -17.95 24.12 -1.47
C LEU A 543 -19.13 24.65 -2.27
N LEU A 544 -20.29 23.99 -2.20
CA LEU A 544 -21.50 24.43 -2.92
C LEU A 544 -22.04 25.76 -2.40
N SER A 545 -22.05 25.96 -1.08
CA SER A 545 -22.37 27.26 -0.47
C SER A 545 -21.39 28.34 -0.93
N ASN A 546 -20.10 28.01 -1.02
CA ASN A 546 -19.08 28.95 -1.46
C ASN A 546 -19.22 29.32 -2.94
N MET A 547 -19.57 28.36 -3.80
CA MET A 547 -19.89 28.62 -5.20
C MET A 547 -21.09 29.55 -5.36
N TYR A 548 -22.18 29.32 -4.60
CA TYR A 548 -23.35 30.21 -4.63
C TYR A 548 -23.01 31.63 -4.17
N ALA A 549 -22.23 31.76 -3.10
CA ALA A 549 -21.79 33.07 -2.61
C ALA A 549 -20.90 33.80 -3.63
N LYS A 550 -19.93 33.12 -4.26
CA LYS A 550 -19.09 33.70 -5.33
C LYS A 550 -19.88 34.04 -6.60
N ALA A 551 -21.02 33.40 -6.83
CA ALA A 551 -21.97 33.74 -7.91
C ALA A 551 -23.00 34.80 -7.49
N SER A 552 -22.87 35.41 -6.32
CA SER A 552 -23.81 36.39 -5.74
C SER A 552 -25.26 35.88 -5.60
N ARG A 553 -25.42 34.56 -5.42
CA ARG A 553 -26.71 33.87 -5.27
C ARG A 553 -26.97 33.51 -3.80
N TRP A 554 -27.38 34.50 -3.01
CA TRP A 554 -27.61 34.35 -1.57
C TRP A 554 -28.78 33.42 -1.22
N ASP A 555 -29.77 33.31 -2.11
CA ASP A 555 -30.86 32.34 -2.05
C ASP A 555 -30.32 30.90 -1.93
N GLY A 556 -29.33 30.57 -2.77
CA GLY A 556 -28.64 29.28 -2.76
C GLY A 556 -27.87 29.04 -1.46
N VAL A 557 -27.17 30.05 -0.94
CA VAL A 557 -26.42 29.97 0.33
C VAL A 557 -27.36 29.66 1.50
N VAL A 558 -28.50 30.36 1.59
CA VAL A 558 -29.51 30.14 2.63
C VAL A 558 -30.11 28.74 2.51
N MET A 559 -30.40 28.28 1.30
CA MET A 559 -30.89 26.91 1.05
C MET A 559 -29.89 25.86 1.56
N ILE A 560 -28.61 26.00 1.23
CA ILE A 560 -27.58 25.06 1.69
C ILE A 560 -27.43 25.09 3.21
N ARG A 561 -27.41 26.27 3.85
CA ARG A 561 -27.38 26.37 5.32
C ARG A 561 -28.59 25.71 5.98
N LYS A 562 -29.78 25.84 5.40
CA LYS A 562 -30.99 25.16 5.87
C LYS A 562 -30.86 23.64 5.74
N LEU A 563 -30.32 23.14 4.63
CA LEU A 563 -30.04 21.72 4.43
C LEU A 563 -29.02 21.17 5.42
N MET A 564 -27.93 21.91 5.68
CA MET A 564 -26.93 21.53 6.69
C MET A 564 -27.56 21.42 8.08
N ARG A 565 -28.38 22.42 8.49
CA ARG A 565 -29.11 22.36 9.77
C ARG A 565 -30.08 21.19 9.84
N GLY A 566 -30.85 20.95 8.77
CA GLY A 566 -31.80 19.83 8.70
C GLY A 566 -31.15 18.45 8.77
N ARG A 567 -29.87 18.33 8.39
CA ARG A 567 -29.07 17.10 8.45
C ARG A 567 -28.09 17.05 9.63
N ASN A 568 -28.16 18.02 10.55
CA ASN A 568 -27.24 18.16 11.70
C ASN A 568 -25.75 18.20 11.30
N ILE A 569 -25.44 18.77 10.13
CA ILE A 569 -24.09 18.92 9.61
C ILE A 569 -23.46 20.18 10.22
N LYS A 570 -22.35 20.01 10.93
CA LYS A 570 -21.60 21.10 11.56
C LYS A 570 -20.28 21.34 10.83
N LYS A 571 -19.95 22.63 10.63
CA LYS A 571 -18.65 23.05 10.10
C LYS A 571 -17.60 22.93 11.20
N GLU A 572 -16.48 22.29 10.89
CA GLU A 572 -15.32 22.29 11.78
C GLU A 572 -14.65 23.66 11.82
N PRO A 573 -14.27 24.18 13.01
CA PRO A 573 -13.51 25.41 13.12
C PRO A 573 -12.09 25.22 12.57
N GLY A 574 -11.58 26.25 11.89
CA GLY A 574 -10.21 26.27 11.40
C GLY A 574 -9.25 26.64 12.52
N VAL A 575 -8.45 25.67 12.98
CA VAL A 575 -7.48 25.85 14.05
C VAL A 575 -6.07 25.73 13.50
N SER A 576 -5.18 26.58 13.99
CA SER A 576 -3.75 26.50 13.69
C SER A 576 -2.97 26.42 14.98
N TRP A 577 -1.92 25.61 15.04
CA TRP A 577 -1.11 25.46 16.25
C TRP A 577 0.39 25.46 15.95
N VAL A 578 1.14 25.84 16.98
CA VAL A 578 2.60 25.87 16.99
C VAL A 578 3.10 25.31 18.32
N GLU A 579 4.16 24.50 18.26
CA GLU A 579 4.80 23.95 19.44
C GLU A 579 6.05 24.77 19.80
N ILE A 580 6.03 25.45 20.94
CA ILE A 580 7.13 26.30 21.41
C ILE A 580 7.46 25.89 22.85
N LYS A 581 8.73 25.68 23.19
CA LYS A 581 9.16 25.27 24.54
C LYS A 581 8.39 24.07 25.13
N ASN A 582 7.99 23.12 24.29
CA ASN A 582 7.22 21.91 24.63
C ASN A 582 5.76 22.17 25.07
N THR A 583 5.25 23.36 24.79
CA THR A 583 3.83 23.68 24.92
C THR A 583 3.22 23.88 23.54
N THR A 584 2.10 23.22 23.28
CA THR A 584 1.31 23.41 22.06
C THR A 584 0.37 24.60 22.26
N HIS A 585 0.55 25.63 21.45
CA HIS A 585 -0.31 26.82 21.45
C HIS A 585 -1.28 26.72 20.28
N VAL A 586 -2.57 26.65 20.59
CA VAL A 586 -3.65 26.54 19.60
C VAL A 586 -4.30 27.89 19.41
N PHE A 587 -4.53 28.26 18.15
CA PHE A 587 -5.14 29.51 17.74
C PHE A 587 -6.39 29.22 16.92
N VAL A 588 -7.45 29.94 17.25
CA VAL A 588 -8.71 29.96 16.51
C VAL A 588 -8.96 31.42 16.10
N SER A 589 -9.53 31.65 14.92
CA SER A 589 -9.91 33.00 14.50
C SER A 589 -10.85 33.62 15.53
N GLU A 590 -10.69 34.92 15.80
CA GLU A 590 -11.48 35.71 16.78
C GLU A 590 -11.32 35.30 18.25
N ASP A 591 -10.51 34.28 18.55
CA ASP A 591 -10.29 33.83 19.91
C ASP A 591 -9.37 34.80 20.67
N LYS A 592 -9.77 35.11 21.91
CA LYS A 592 -9.03 35.95 22.87
C LYS A 592 -8.59 35.18 24.12
N LEU A 593 -8.84 33.86 24.18
CA LEU A 593 -8.51 32.99 25.31
C LEU A 593 -7.00 32.87 25.54
N HIS A 594 -6.16 33.15 24.54
CA HIS A 594 -4.71 33.11 24.71
C HIS A 594 -4.25 34.23 25.68
N PRO A 595 -3.42 33.92 26.71
CA PRO A 595 -2.99 34.91 27.71
C PRO A 595 -2.29 36.14 27.11
N GLU A 596 -1.60 35.95 25.98
CA GLU A 596 -0.86 37.00 25.26
C GLU A 596 -1.60 37.51 24.02
N SER A 597 -2.92 37.30 23.92
CA SER A 597 -3.73 37.64 22.73
C SER A 597 -3.51 39.08 22.26
N ARG A 598 -3.53 40.06 23.16
CA ARG A 598 -3.29 41.47 22.81
C ARG A 598 -1.98 41.69 22.03
N GLN A 599 -0.88 41.13 22.51
CA GLN A 599 0.44 41.29 21.89
C GLN A 599 0.51 40.58 20.52
N ILE A 600 -0.18 39.45 20.37
CA ILE A 600 -0.26 38.72 19.12
C ILE A 600 -1.01 39.54 18.07
N TYR A 601 -2.16 40.11 18.43
CA TYR A 601 -2.95 40.94 17.52
C TYR A 601 -2.19 42.21 17.12
N GLU A 602 -1.51 42.88 18.06
CA GLU A 602 -0.61 44.00 17.77
C GLU A 602 0.49 43.60 16.78
N LYS A 603 1.08 42.40 16.97
CA LYS A 603 2.11 41.88 16.07
C LYS A 603 1.58 41.54 14.67
N VAL A 604 0.37 40.98 14.57
CA VAL A 604 -0.29 40.73 13.28
C VAL A 604 -0.50 42.05 12.55
N GLY A 605 -1.02 43.08 13.23
CA GLY A 605 -1.19 44.41 12.64
C GLY A 605 0.12 45.01 12.11
N GLU A 606 1.21 44.92 12.89
CA GLU A 606 2.55 45.34 12.45
C GLU A 606 3.01 44.60 11.18
N LEU A 607 2.84 43.28 11.15
CA LEU A 607 3.23 42.44 10.02
C LEU A 607 2.42 42.77 8.77
N LEU A 608 1.09 42.88 8.90
CA LEU A 608 0.19 43.21 7.79
C LEU A 608 0.55 44.56 7.18
N ASN A 609 0.82 45.58 8.00
CA ASN A 609 1.24 46.90 7.51
C ASN A 609 2.56 46.84 6.73
N LYS A 610 3.52 46.04 7.18
CA LYS A 610 4.81 45.86 6.50
C LYS A 610 4.68 45.08 5.19
N ILE A 611 3.87 44.03 5.14
CA ILE A 611 3.69 43.27 3.89
C ILE A 611 2.82 44.00 2.87
N LYS A 612 1.89 44.89 3.30
CA LYS A 612 1.15 45.79 2.39
C LYS A 612 2.11 46.68 1.60
N GLN A 613 3.17 47.19 2.25
CA GLN A 613 4.22 47.95 1.57
C GLN A 613 5.03 47.10 0.57
N LEU A 614 5.03 45.77 0.73
CA LEU A 614 5.66 44.81 -0.18
C LEU A 614 4.71 44.31 -1.29
N GLY A 615 3.49 44.86 -1.39
CA GLY A 615 2.50 44.49 -2.41
C GLY A 615 1.46 43.47 -1.97
N TYR A 616 1.28 43.23 -0.66
CA TYR A 616 0.17 42.42 -0.17
C TYR A 616 -1.17 43.14 -0.38
N VAL A 617 -2.10 42.47 -1.06
CA VAL A 617 -3.49 42.91 -1.21
C VAL A 617 -4.39 41.83 -0.58
N PRO A 618 -5.18 42.17 0.45
CA PRO A 618 -6.13 41.22 1.04
C PRO A 618 -7.15 40.73 0.00
N ASP A 619 -7.41 39.43 -0.06
CA ASP A 619 -8.44 38.86 -0.94
C ASP A 619 -9.84 39.02 -0.34
N VAL A 620 -10.33 40.26 -0.34
CA VAL A 620 -11.67 40.64 0.16
C VAL A 620 -12.76 39.80 -0.51
N ALA A 621 -12.57 39.39 -1.77
CA ALA A 621 -13.52 38.56 -2.49
C ALA A 621 -13.62 37.14 -1.93
N ALA A 622 -12.62 36.62 -1.19
CA ALA A 622 -12.68 35.32 -0.53
C ALA A 622 -13.59 35.31 0.71
N VAL A 623 -13.96 36.47 1.26
CA VAL A 623 -14.88 36.56 2.39
C VAL A 623 -16.31 36.58 1.88
N LEU A 624 -17.00 35.46 2.10
CA LEU A 624 -18.35 35.20 1.58
C LEU A 624 -19.45 35.68 2.54
N HIS A 625 -19.15 36.69 3.35
CA HIS A 625 -20.12 37.36 4.23
C HIS A 625 -20.64 38.62 3.52
N ASP A 626 -21.94 38.85 3.65
CA ASP A 626 -22.60 40.04 3.12
C ASP A 626 -22.38 41.22 4.09
N VAL A 627 -21.16 41.75 4.09
CA VAL A 627 -20.69 42.88 4.92
C VAL A 627 -19.82 43.82 4.08
N GLU A 628 -19.52 45.01 4.60
CA GLU A 628 -18.64 45.99 3.96
C GLU A 628 -17.21 45.46 3.80
N ASP A 629 -16.48 45.97 2.80
CA ASP A 629 -15.17 45.46 2.42
C ASP A 629 -14.11 45.72 3.51
N GLU A 630 -14.24 46.79 4.31
CA GLU A 630 -13.40 47.03 5.48
C GLU A 630 -13.56 45.90 6.52
N GLN A 631 -14.78 45.44 6.75
CA GLN A 631 -15.07 44.39 7.71
C GLN A 631 -14.64 43.00 7.21
N LYS A 632 -14.70 42.78 5.89
CA LYS A 632 -14.11 41.59 5.25
C LYS A 632 -12.59 41.56 5.42
N GLU A 633 -11.91 42.69 5.26
CA GLU A 633 -10.47 42.79 5.48
C GLU A 633 -10.08 42.50 6.94
N GLU A 634 -10.90 42.95 7.90
CA GLU A 634 -10.71 42.65 9.31
C GLU A 634 -10.80 41.14 9.59
N TYR A 635 -11.79 40.45 9.01
CA TYR A 635 -11.90 38.98 9.14
C TYR A 635 -10.68 38.23 8.58
N LEU A 636 -10.14 38.68 7.44
CA LEU A 636 -8.94 38.08 6.83
C LEU A 636 -7.68 38.31 7.67
N SER A 637 -7.61 39.42 8.39
CA SER A 637 -6.43 39.82 9.13
C SER A 637 -6.10 38.86 10.27
N TYR A 638 -7.12 38.30 10.92
CA TYR A 638 -6.98 37.50 12.14
C TYR A 638 -7.29 36.01 11.95
N HIS A 639 -7.00 35.48 10.76
CA HIS A 639 -6.98 34.04 10.54
C HIS A 639 -5.99 33.33 11.47
N SER A 640 -6.34 32.12 11.90
CA SER A 640 -5.54 31.34 12.86
C SER A 640 -4.08 31.11 12.42
N GLU A 641 -3.80 31.00 11.11
CA GLU A 641 -2.44 30.89 10.59
C GLU A 641 -1.60 32.14 10.90
N LYS A 642 -2.16 33.34 10.67
CA LYS A 642 -1.47 34.62 10.89
C LYS A 642 -1.21 34.84 12.38
N LEU A 643 -2.17 34.47 13.23
CA LEU A 643 -2.02 34.50 14.69
C LEU A 643 -0.88 33.56 15.15
N ALA A 644 -0.86 32.33 14.65
CA ALA A 644 0.16 31.34 14.98
C ALA A 644 1.56 31.78 14.50
N ILE A 645 1.67 32.36 13.30
CA ILE A 645 2.93 32.90 12.76
C ILE A 645 3.41 34.09 13.58
N ALA A 646 2.53 35.03 13.92
CA ALA A 646 2.89 36.18 14.75
C ALA A 646 3.42 35.73 16.12
N TYR A 647 2.74 34.79 16.78
CA TYR A 647 3.21 34.20 18.02
C TYR A 647 4.56 33.48 17.86
N GLY A 648 4.71 32.68 16.79
CA GLY A 648 5.96 32.02 16.44
C GLY A 648 7.12 33.00 16.30
N LEU A 649 6.93 34.10 15.56
CA LEU A 649 7.93 35.16 15.38
C LEU A 649 8.30 35.85 16.69
N MET A 650 7.36 36.03 17.61
CA MET A 650 7.61 36.65 18.92
C MET A 650 8.44 35.77 19.86
N LYS A 651 8.26 34.44 19.79
CA LYS A 651 8.80 33.52 20.80
C LYS A 651 9.99 32.70 20.36
N THR A 652 10.38 32.76 19.08
CA THR A 652 11.50 31.99 18.53
C THR A 652 12.63 32.89 18.01
N PRO A 653 13.90 32.44 18.10
CA PRO A 653 15.06 33.22 17.64
C PRO A 653 14.98 33.59 16.15
N SER A 654 15.48 34.76 15.74
CA SER A 654 15.28 35.35 14.40
C SER A 654 15.65 34.47 13.20
N GLU A 655 16.49 33.45 13.35
CA GLU A 655 16.91 32.56 12.25
C GLU A 655 16.21 31.19 12.28
N ALA A 656 15.52 30.85 13.37
CA ALA A 656 14.93 29.52 13.52
C ALA A 656 13.75 29.33 12.53
N PRO A 657 13.59 28.16 11.89
CA PRO A 657 12.43 27.90 11.05
C PRO A 657 11.14 27.84 11.88
N LEU A 658 10.06 28.42 11.36
CA LEU A 658 8.73 28.33 11.97
C LEU A 658 7.98 27.13 11.40
N ARG A 659 7.31 26.36 12.26
CA ARG A 659 6.48 25.22 11.86
C ARG A 659 5.09 25.41 12.40
N ILE A 660 4.14 25.60 11.50
CA ILE A 660 2.73 25.85 11.81
C ILE A 660 1.92 24.70 11.23
N ILE A 661 0.98 24.17 11.99
CA ILE A 661 0.07 23.12 11.53
C ILE A 661 -1.35 23.66 11.55
N LYS A 662 -2.12 23.35 10.51
CA LYS A 662 -3.52 23.71 10.32
C LYS A 662 -4.34 22.46 10.03
N ASN A 663 -5.49 22.33 10.68
CA ASN A 663 -6.40 21.19 10.46
C ASN A 663 -7.12 21.24 9.10
N LEU A 664 -7.39 22.45 8.59
CA LEU A 664 -8.05 22.69 7.31
C LEU A 664 -7.05 23.10 6.23
N ARG A 665 -7.51 23.16 4.98
CA ARG A 665 -6.73 23.75 3.87
C ARG A 665 -6.46 25.23 4.17
N MET A 666 -5.23 25.68 3.92
CA MET A 666 -4.86 27.10 4.00
C MET A 666 -5.52 27.89 2.87
N CYS A 667 -6.04 29.08 3.16
CA CYS A 667 -6.63 29.94 2.13
C CYS A 667 -5.56 30.73 1.35
N ASP A 668 -5.93 31.19 0.16
CA ASP A 668 -5.03 31.87 -0.77
C ASP A 668 -4.50 33.21 -0.21
N ASP A 669 -5.32 33.91 0.58
CA ASP A 669 -4.94 35.11 1.30
C ASP A 669 -3.84 34.85 2.34
N CYS A 670 -4.04 33.84 3.19
CA CYS A 670 -3.02 33.42 4.15
C CYS A 670 -1.76 32.99 3.42
N HIS A 671 -1.87 32.17 2.37
CA HIS A 671 -0.72 31.71 1.58
C HIS A 671 0.10 32.89 1.02
N SER A 672 -0.58 33.89 0.44
CA SER A 672 0.05 35.11 -0.09
C SER A 672 0.69 35.96 1.01
N ALA A 673 0.02 36.08 2.16
CA ALA A 673 0.58 36.78 3.31
C ALA A 673 1.84 36.07 3.85
N VAL A 674 1.81 34.75 4.05
CA VAL A 674 2.97 33.99 4.57
C VAL A 674 4.16 34.10 3.62
N LYS A 675 3.94 34.06 2.30
CA LYS A 675 4.97 34.28 1.29
C LYS A 675 5.69 35.60 1.54
N LEU A 676 4.95 36.71 1.67
CA LEU A 676 5.55 38.02 1.92
C LEU A 676 6.16 38.14 3.33
N ILE A 677 5.57 37.50 4.35
CA ILE A 677 6.15 37.44 5.70
C ILE A 677 7.50 36.70 5.68
N SER A 678 7.63 35.61 4.92
CA SER A 678 8.90 34.88 4.79
C SER A 678 10.00 35.76 4.18
N LYS A 679 9.65 36.59 3.18
CA LYS A 679 10.55 37.56 2.56
C LYS A 679 10.92 38.69 3.51
N LEU A 680 9.94 39.24 4.24
CA LEU A 680 10.12 40.33 5.18
C LEU A 680 11.01 39.93 6.37
N THR A 681 10.82 38.71 6.88
CA THR A 681 11.53 38.22 8.07
C THR A 681 12.82 37.48 7.74
N ASN A 682 13.07 37.17 6.47
CA ASN A 682 14.17 36.31 6.01
C ASN A 682 14.21 34.96 6.76
N ARG A 683 13.03 34.35 6.95
CA ARG A 683 12.87 33.07 7.68
C ARG A 683 12.15 32.05 6.83
N ILE A 684 12.54 30.79 7.03
CA ILE A 684 11.80 29.64 6.50
C ILE A 684 10.55 29.45 7.36
N ILE A 685 9.38 29.50 6.73
CA ILE A 685 8.09 29.23 7.37
C ILE A 685 7.51 27.99 6.72
N ILE A 686 7.29 26.95 7.50
CA ILE A 686 6.73 25.68 7.06
C ILE A 686 5.30 25.61 7.59
N VAL A 687 4.32 25.58 6.69
CA VAL A 687 2.91 25.45 7.05
C VAL A 687 2.40 24.10 6.55
N ARG A 688 1.99 23.23 7.47
CA ARG A 688 1.25 22.01 7.16
C ARG A 688 -0.24 22.35 7.14
N ASP A 689 -0.89 22.20 6.00
CA ASP A 689 -2.36 22.19 5.93
C ASP A 689 -2.90 20.76 6.06
N ALA A 690 -4.21 20.55 5.84
CA ALA A 690 -4.84 19.23 5.97
C ALA A 690 -4.03 18.06 5.39
N ASN A 691 -3.41 18.24 4.20
CA ASN A 691 -2.74 17.15 3.47
C ASN A 691 -1.35 17.51 2.90
N ARG A 692 -0.86 18.75 3.04
CA ARG A 692 0.36 19.21 2.36
C ARG A 692 1.21 20.12 3.24
N PHE A 693 2.52 20.08 2.99
CA PHE A 693 3.47 21.06 3.48
C PHE A 693 3.76 22.14 2.44
N HIS A 694 3.69 23.39 2.89
CA HIS A 694 4.09 24.57 2.14
C HIS A 694 5.37 25.11 2.78
N HIS A 695 6.45 25.12 2.01
CA HIS A 695 7.73 25.68 2.46
C HIS A 695 7.87 27.08 1.88
N PHE A 696 7.72 28.09 2.74
CA PHE A 696 7.85 29.49 2.37
C PHE A 696 9.27 29.98 2.68
N GLN A 697 9.96 30.44 1.65
CA GLN A 697 11.30 30.99 1.77
C GLN A 697 11.48 32.10 0.73
N ASN A 698 12.03 33.25 1.16
CA ASN A 698 12.35 34.39 0.29
C ASN A 698 11.19 34.89 -0.57
N GLY A 699 9.95 34.72 -0.12
CA GLY A 699 8.78 35.09 -0.92
C GLY A 699 8.48 34.11 -2.04
N CYS A 700 8.88 32.84 -1.93
CA CYS A 700 8.45 31.74 -2.77
C CYS A 700 7.85 30.62 -1.90
N CYS A 701 6.99 29.80 -2.49
CA CYS A 701 6.45 28.60 -1.85
C CYS A 701 6.82 27.35 -2.67
N SER A 702 7.10 26.24 -2.01
CA SER A 702 7.36 24.94 -2.66
C SER A 702 6.23 24.44 -3.56
N CYS A 703 5.01 24.99 -3.43
CA CYS A 703 3.88 24.66 -4.30
C CYS A 703 3.87 25.39 -5.65
N ALA A 704 4.80 26.33 -5.89
CA ALA A 704 4.92 27.16 -7.09
C ALA A 704 3.64 27.93 -7.47
N ASP A 705 2.77 28.25 -6.50
CA ASP A 705 1.47 28.91 -6.71
C ASP A 705 0.54 28.20 -7.72
N TYR A 706 0.85 26.94 -8.05
CA TYR A 706 0.10 26.14 -9.03
C TYR A 706 -1.38 25.95 -8.66
N TRP A 707 -1.73 26.23 -7.41
CA TRP A 707 -3.10 26.17 -6.89
C TRP A 707 -3.78 27.53 -6.72
N ASN A 708 -3.05 28.63 -6.89
CA ASN A 708 -3.50 30.01 -6.62
C ASN A 708 -3.78 30.80 -7.90
N SER A 709 -4.00 30.17 -9.06
CA SER A 709 -4.12 30.91 -10.33
C SER A 709 -5.45 31.67 -10.46
N TRP A 710 -5.53 32.81 -9.78
CA TRP A 710 -6.11 34.05 -10.31
C TRP A 710 -4.97 35.07 -10.40
N ILE A 711 -4.94 35.78 -11.54
CA ILE A 711 -3.97 36.82 -11.96
C ILE A 711 -2.71 36.30 -12.67
N HIS A 712 -2.88 35.89 -13.94
CA HIS A 712 -2.46 36.72 -15.07
C HIS A 712 -3.19 36.23 -16.33
N GLU A 713 -4.02 37.08 -16.91
CA GLU A 713 -4.38 36.96 -18.32
C GLU A 713 -3.08 36.91 -19.13
N GLY A 714 -2.91 35.87 -19.95
CA GLY A 714 -1.91 35.84 -21.01
C GLY A 714 -0.47 35.57 -20.60
N ILE A 715 -0.16 34.36 -20.11
CA ILE A 715 1.10 33.69 -20.49
C ILE A 715 0.79 32.23 -20.80
N SER A 716 0.33 31.97 -22.02
CA SER A 716 0.82 30.78 -22.70
C SER A 716 2.35 30.88 -22.69
N PRO A 717 3.11 29.80 -22.38
CA PRO A 717 4.55 29.85 -22.55
C PRO A 717 4.80 30.32 -23.98
N SER A 718 5.60 31.39 -24.12
CA SER A 718 5.89 31.92 -25.46
C SER A 718 6.42 30.75 -26.30
N PRO A 719 6.14 30.71 -27.61
CA PRO A 719 6.71 29.71 -28.50
C PRO A 719 8.23 29.56 -28.33
N ASP A 720 8.92 30.65 -27.96
CA ASP A 720 10.34 30.67 -27.62
C ASP A 720 10.70 29.93 -26.32
N GLN A 721 9.83 29.95 -25.30
CA GLN A 721 10.02 29.19 -24.06
C GLN A 721 9.84 27.69 -24.31
N ILE A 722 8.84 27.31 -25.11
CA ILE A 722 8.61 25.91 -25.53
C ILE A 722 9.78 25.41 -26.38
N LEU A 723 10.31 26.24 -27.28
CA LEU A 723 11.47 25.91 -28.10
C LEU A 723 12.77 25.83 -27.28
N ARG A 724 12.94 26.67 -26.25
CA ARG A 724 14.07 26.58 -25.32
C ARG A 724 14.01 25.32 -24.46
N ASP A 725 12.84 24.95 -23.96
CA ASP A 725 12.65 23.75 -23.16
C ASP A 725 12.81 22.48 -24.02
N ALA A 726 12.34 22.50 -25.27
CA ALA A 726 12.58 21.43 -26.25
C ALA A 726 14.06 21.33 -26.68
N SER A 727 14.74 22.46 -26.85
CA SER A 727 16.16 22.50 -27.21
C SER A 727 17.06 22.06 -26.05
N ALA A 728 16.75 22.46 -24.81
CA ALA A 728 17.43 21.99 -23.60
C ALA A 728 17.21 20.48 -23.38
N TYR A 729 16.02 19.97 -23.69
CA TYR A 729 15.72 18.54 -23.65
C TYR A 729 16.51 17.75 -24.72
N MET A 730 16.64 18.28 -25.93
CA MET A 730 17.42 17.67 -27.02
C MET A 730 18.94 17.73 -26.80
N GLU A 731 19.47 18.82 -26.23
CA GLU A 731 20.87 18.90 -25.79
C GLU A 731 21.17 17.93 -24.65
N HIS A 732 20.27 17.75 -23.69
CA HIS A 732 20.46 16.80 -22.60
C HIS A 732 20.44 15.34 -23.09
N TYR A 733 19.57 15.02 -24.04
CA TYR A 733 19.46 13.69 -24.66
C TYR A 733 20.71 13.32 -25.51
N THR A 734 21.29 14.30 -26.20
CA THR A 734 22.51 14.11 -27.00
C THR A 734 23.80 14.10 -26.16
N THR A 735 23.80 14.76 -25.00
CA THR A 735 24.96 14.78 -24.08
C THR A 735 25.07 13.49 -23.26
N CYS A 736 23.95 12.86 -22.88
CA CYS A 736 23.93 11.57 -22.18
C CYS A 736 24.47 10.40 -23.04
N ASN A 737 24.28 10.43 -24.36
CA ASN A 737 24.82 9.38 -25.25
C ASN A 737 26.31 9.54 -25.59
N LYS A 738 26.96 10.63 -25.17
CA LYS A 738 28.40 10.88 -25.42
C LYS A 738 29.30 10.69 -24.19
N LYS A 739 28.75 10.33 -23.02
CA LYS A 739 29.53 10.11 -21.79
C LYS A 739 29.27 8.71 -21.20
N SER A 740 29.74 7.69 -21.90
CA SER A 740 30.08 6.40 -21.27
C SER A 740 31.27 5.74 -22.00
N PRO A 741 32.49 5.85 -21.45
CA PRO A 741 33.54 4.87 -21.74
C PRO A 741 34.00 4.23 -20.44
N SER A 742 33.46 3.05 -20.11
CA SER A 742 34.15 1.95 -19.40
C SER A 742 33.16 0.87 -18.98
N LEU A 743 32.99 -0.16 -19.81
CA LEU A 743 32.46 -1.46 -19.38
C LEU A 743 33.51 -2.52 -19.70
N SER A 744 33.81 -3.33 -18.67
CA SER A 744 34.86 -4.34 -18.61
C SER A 744 34.66 -5.52 -19.57
N PRO A 745 35.71 -6.29 -19.93
CA PRO A 745 35.68 -7.29 -21.00
C PRO A 745 34.89 -8.59 -20.73
N ALA A 746 34.28 -8.75 -19.56
CA ALA A 746 33.73 -10.04 -19.11
C ALA A 746 32.29 -10.35 -19.55
N LEU A 747 31.65 -9.48 -20.36
CA LEU A 747 30.26 -9.68 -20.81
C LEU A 747 30.12 -10.07 -22.29
N ASN A 748 31.24 -10.32 -23.00
CA ASN A 748 31.23 -10.61 -24.44
C ASN A 748 31.18 -12.11 -24.79
N ASP A 749 31.34 -13.01 -23.82
CA ASP A 749 31.42 -14.47 -24.09
C ASP A 749 30.06 -15.20 -23.98
N HIS A 750 28.97 -14.50 -23.65
CA HIS A 750 27.63 -15.12 -23.50
C HIS A 750 26.59 -14.72 -24.55
N LEU A 751 26.99 -14.01 -25.62
CA LEU A 751 26.08 -13.55 -26.69
C LEU A 751 26.41 -14.09 -28.10
N GLN A 752 27.10 -15.23 -28.22
CA GLN A 752 27.40 -15.84 -29.54
C GLN A 752 26.45 -16.98 -30.00
N HIS A 753 25.34 -17.25 -29.33
CA HIS A 753 24.37 -18.24 -29.82
C HIS A 753 22.91 -17.76 -29.69
N ASN A 754 22.51 -16.86 -30.59
CA ASN A 754 21.18 -16.87 -31.25
C ASN A 754 21.06 -15.70 -32.24
N ASN A 755 21.42 -15.97 -33.50
CA ASN A 755 21.12 -15.08 -34.62
C ASN A 755 19.70 -15.38 -35.13
N ASN A 756 18.76 -14.45 -34.90
CA ASN A 756 17.59 -14.17 -35.75
C ASN A 756 16.77 -13.00 -35.18
N CYS A 757 17.19 -11.75 -35.45
CA CYS A 757 16.36 -10.55 -35.41
C CYS A 757 17.12 -9.37 -36.05
N PRO A 758 16.56 -8.58 -36.98
CA PRO A 758 17.18 -7.34 -37.44
C PRO A 758 17.02 -6.22 -36.38
N PRO A 759 17.95 -5.27 -36.27
CA PRO A 759 17.88 -4.19 -35.29
C PRO A 759 16.76 -3.19 -35.64
N SER A 760 15.83 -2.98 -34.71
CA SER A 760 14.60 -2.18 -34.84
C SER A 760 14.77 -0.67 -34.69
N SER A 761 16.00 -0.15 -34.61
CA SER A 761 16.26 1.26 -34.30
C SER A 761 16.40 2.19 -35.53
N THR A 762 16.45 1.68 -36.75
CA THR A 762 16.59 2.50 -37.98
C THR A 762 15.27 2.81 -38.71
N PHE A 763 14.17 2.13 -38.38
CA PHE A 763 12.89 2.31 -39.09
C PHE A 763 12.03 3.46 -38.52
N HIS A 764 12.10 3.70 -37.21
CA HIS A 764 11.34 4.76 -36.54
C HIS A 764 11.87 6.18 -36.82
N HIS A 765 13.16 6.32 -37.15
CA HIS A 765 13.78 7.61 -37.43
C HIS A 765 13.44 8.15 -38.83
N ARG A 766 13.11 7.30 -39.81
CA ARG A 766 12.67 7.76 -41.15
C ARG A 766 11.19 8.17 -41.17
N LEU A 767 10.32 7.39 -40.52
CA LEU A 767 8.88 7.67 -40.47
C LEU A 767 8.51 8.99 -39.77
N LEU A 768 9.27 9.39 -38.74
CA LEU A 768 9.03 10.65 -38.03
C LEU A 768 9.57 11.89 -38.77
N VAL A 769 10.60 11.73 -39.61
CA VAL A 769 11.16 12.83 -40.41
C VAL A 769 10.29 13.09 -41.64
N ASP A 770 9.78 12.04 -42.27
CA ASP A 770 8.87 12.15 -43.43
C ASP A 770 7.49 12.72 -43.00
N ALA A 771 6.94 12.28 -41.86
CA ALA A 771 5.68 12.81 -41.33
C ALA A 771 5.76 14.29 -40.90
N ALA A 772 6.93 14.76 -40.47
CA ALA A 772 7.15 16.16 -40.10
C ALA A 772 7.30 17.07 -41.33
N GLN A 773 7.92 16.58 -42.42
CA GLN A 773 8.00 17.32 -43.69
C GLN A 773 6.63 17.44 -44.38
N ASP A 774 5.79 16.40 -44.32
CA ASP A 774 4.44 16.42 -44.89
C ASP A 774 3.48 17.36 -44.14
N LEU A 775 3.60 17.44 -42.80
CA LEU A 775 2.81 18.39 -41.99
C LEU A 775 3.22 19.85 -42.21
N GLN A 776 4.47 20.10 -42.58
CA GLN A 776 4.98 21.45 -42.82
C GLN A 776 4.59 21.98 -44.22
N LEU A 777 4.44 21.09 -45.21
CA LEU A 777 3.89 21.40 -46.53
C LEU A 777 2.39 21.67 -46.51
N LEU A 778 1.61 20.96 -45.67
CA LEU A 778 0.18 21.20 -45.49
C LEU A 778 -0.13 22.58 -44.87
N LYS A 779 0.77 23.13 -44.05
CA LYS A 779 0.61 24.44 -43.40
C LYS A 779 0.93 25.63 -44.29
N MET A 780 1.67 25.43 -45.38
CA MET A 780 2.09 26.50 -46.31
C MET A 780 1.23 26.59 -47.60
N GLY A 781 0.34 25.62 -47.88
CA GLY A 781 -0.44 25.59 -49.12
C GLY A 781 -1.92 26.02 -49.05
N PHE A 782 -2.56 26.01 -47.87
CA PHE A 782 -4.01 26.18 -47.75
C PHE A 782 -4.41 27.14 -46.62
N GLY A 783 -4.10 28.44 -46.76
CA GLY A 783 -4.45 29.45 -45.76
C GLY A 783 -5.90 29.32 -45.25
N MET A 784 -6.07 28.80 -44.02
CA MET A 784 -7.35 28.70 -43.34
C MET A 784 -7.43 29.78 -42.26
N THR A 785 -8.44 30.65 -42.34
CA THR A 785 -8.86 31.55 -41.27
C THR A 785 -10.17 31.05 -40.66
N ILE A 786 -10.21 30.88 -39.34
CA ILE A 786 -11.39 30.48 -38.58
C ILE A 786 -12.06 31.75 -38.04
N HIS A 787 -13.31 32.00 -38.41
CA HIS A 787 -14.17 32.98 -37.73
C HIS A 787 -15.25 32.25 -36.93
N THR A 788 -15.40 32.61 -35.65
CA THR A 788 -16.44 32.08 -34.77
C THR A 788 -17.52 33.13 -34.53
N SER A 789 -18.71 32.91 -35.05
CA SER A 789 -19.95 33.51 -34.51
C SER A 789 -21.16 32.62 -34.82
N SER A 790 -21.95 32.37 -33.78
CA SER A 790 -23.26 31.69 -33.76
C SER A 790 -23.34 30.29 -34.40
N GLY A 791 -23.00 29.27 -33.60
CA GLY A 791 -23.79 28.04 -33.47
C GLY A 791 -24.31 27.34 -34.74
N GLU A 792 -23.47 27.17 -35.76
CA GLU A 792 -23.61 26.16 -36.82
C GLU A 792 -22.24 26.05 -37.52
N VAL A 793 -21.61 24.86 -37.48
CA VAL A 793 -20.36 24.62 -38.24
C VAL A 793 -20.75 24.20 -39.66
N LEU A 794 -20.94 25.18 -40.54
CA LEU A 794 -20.99 24.93 -41.98
C LEU A 794 -19.56 24.97 -42.54
N LEU A 795 -18.97 23.78 -42.74
CA LEU A 795 -17.75 23.58 -43.52
C LEU A 795 -18.06 23.81 -45.01
N ASN A 796 -18.01 25.06 -45.48
CA ASN A 796 -17.98 25.33 -46.91
C ASN A 796 -16.55 25.10 -47.43
N LEU A 797 -16.26 23.87 -47.86
CA LEU A 797 -15.06 23.54 -48.61
C LEU A 797 -15.19 24.12 -50.03
N ALA A 798 -14.32 25.06 -50.40
CA ALA A 798 -14.21 25.55 -51.76
C ALA A 798 -13.83 24.40 -52.71
N LYS A 799 -14.49 24.31 -53.87
CA LYS A 799 -14.20 23.32 -54.91
C LYS A 799 -12.70 23.33 -55.28
N PRO A 800 -12.02 22.18 -55.32
CA PRO A 800 -10.67 22.13 -55.84
C PRO A 800 -10.73 22.31 -57.36
N GLN A 801 -10.12 23.39 -57.85
CA GLN A 801 -9.66 23.45 -59.24
C GLN A 801 -8.47 22.50 -59.36
N ASN A 802 -8.76 21.23 -59.64
CA ASN A 802 -7.97 20.25 -60.39
C ASN A 802 -8.41 18.85 -59.94
N GLY A 803 -9.02 18.13 -60.89
CA GLY A 803 -9.74 16.88 -60.65
C GLY A 803 -8.82 15.69 -60.34
N ILE A 804 -8.44 15.55 -59.07
CA ILE A 804 -7.92 14.29 -58.52
C ILE A 804 -8.64 14.04 -57.19
N THR A 805 -9.68 13.22 -57.22
CA THR A 805 -10.35 12.69 -56.02
C THR A 805 -9.67 11.39 -55.60
N THR A 806 -9.11 11.36 -54.39
CA THR A 806 -8.51 10.16 -53.79
C THR A 806 -9.57 9.30 -53.06
N PRO A 807 -9.46 7.96 -53.08
CA PRO A 807 -10.42 7.02 -52.44
C PRO A 807 -10.63 7.24 -50.94
N LEU A 808 -9.59 7.72 -50.23
CA LEU A 808 -9.61 8.02 -48.79
C LEU A 808 -10.65 9.08 -48.39
N LEU A 809 -10.96 10.02 -49.29
CA LEU A 809 -11.97 11.05 -49.03
C LEU A 809 -13.39 10.46 -49.05
N MET A 810 -13.63 9.43 -49.86
CA MET A 810 -14.90 8.71 -49.92
C MET A 810 -15.07 7.74 -48.75
N GLU A 811 -13.99 7.10 -48.29
CA GLU A 811 -13.97 6.24 -47.11
C GLU A 811 -14.30 7.03 -45.82
N ALA A 812 -13.71 8.22 -45.66
CA ALA A 812 -13.98 9.09 -44.52
C ALA A 812 -15.44 9.61 -44.51
N GLN A 813 -15.99 9.94 -45.69
CA GLN A 813 -17.37 10.42 -45.82
C GLN A 813 -18.40 9.32 -45.50
N ALA A 814 -18.11 8.07 -45.89
CA ALA A 814 -18.99 6.92 -45.63
C ALA A 814 -19.02 6.54 -44.14
N LEU A 815 -17.85 6.54 -43.48
CA LEU A 815 -17.72 6.29 -42.04
C LEU A 815 -18.42 7.36 -41.20
N TYR A 816 -18.24 8.63 -41.54
CA TYR A 816 -18.89 9.74 -40.84
C TYR A 816 -20.42 9.68 -40.96
N SER A 817 -20.95 9.35 -42.15
CA SER A 817 -22.40 9.24 -42.38
C SER A 817 -23.02 8.05 -41.65
N ALA A 818 -22.32 6.92 -41.58
CA ALA A 818 -22.77 5.73 -40.84
C ALA A 818 -22.80 5.97 -39.32
N VAL A 819 -21.78 6.63 -38.77
CA VAL A 819 -21.69 6.96 -37.34
C VAL A 819 -22.74 8.00 -36.95
N SER A 820 -22.98 9.02 -37.80
CA SER A 820 -24.01 10.04 -37.56
C SER A 820 -25.42 9.45 -37.55
N TRP A 821 -25.73 8.52 -38.46
CA TRP A 821 -27.06 7.87 -38.53
C TRP A 821 -27.33 6.94 -37.33
N CYS A 822 -26.32 6.19 -36.87
CA CYS A 822 -26.43 5.34 -35.67
C CYS A 822 -26.58 6.16 -34.38
N HIS A 823 -25.99 7.36 -34.32
CA HIS A 823 -26.10 8.26 -33.17
C HIS A 823 -27.52 8.88 -33.06
N GLU A 824 -28.17 9.18 -34.18
CA GLU A 824 -29.55 9.70 -34.21
C GLU A 824 -30.60 8.65 -33.79
N HIS A 825 -30.31 7.35 -33.90
CA HIS A 825 -31.30 6.27 -33.68
C HIS A 825 -31.01 5.34 -32.48
N SER A 826 -30.05 5.69 -31.60
CA SER A 826 -29.84 5.07 -30.28
C SER A 826 -29.63 3.53 -30.27
N PHE A 827 -28.77 2.99 -31.15
CA PHE A 827 -28.35 1.58 -31.08
C PHE A 827 -26.97 1.42 -30.41
N TYR A 828 -26.83 0.41 -29.54
CA TYR A 828 -25.59 0.07 -28.80
C TYR A 828 -24.49 -0.51 -29.73
N PRO A 829 -23.18 -0.29 -29.46
CA PRO A 829 -22.12 -0.52 -30.44
C PRO A 829 -21.51 -1.94 -30.51
N ASP A 830 -21.85 -2.84 -29.57
CA ASP A 830 -21.03 -4.05 -29.38
C ASP A 830 -21.33 -5.22 -30.36
N CYS A 831 -22.23 -5.06 -31.33
CA CYS A 831 -22.51 -6.10 -32.33
C CYS A 831 -22.14 -5.74 -33.79
N ILE A 832 -21.62 -4.54 -34.09
CA ILE A 832 -21.50 -4.07 -35.48
C ILE A 832 -20.13 -4.34 -36.13
N VAL A 833 -19.08 -4.62 -35.34
CA VAL A 833 -17.71 -4.78 -35.87
C VAL A 833 -17.52 -6.08 -36.68
N SER A 834 -18.39 -7.08 -36.50
CA SER A 834 -18.39 -8.33 -37.28
C SER A 834 -18.88 -8.12 -38.72
N ASP A 835 -19.94 -7.32 -38.91
CA ASP A 835 -20.74 -7.39 -40.15
C ASP A 835 -20.37 -6.32 -41.20
N CYS A 836 -19.59 -5.30 -40.83
CA CYS A 836 -19.06 -4.33 -41.80
C CYS A 836 -18.02 -4.92 -42.76
N SER A 837 -17.32 -5.99 -42.36
CA SER A 837 -16.33 -6.67 -43.20
C SER A 837 -16.95 -7.40 -44.40
N VAL A 838 -18.17 -7.90 -44.26
CA VAL A 838 -18.92 -8.60 -45.31
C VAL A 838 -19.51 -7.60 -46.32
N LEU A 839 -19.98 -6.44 -45.84
CA LEU A 839 -20.57 -5.39 -46.67
C LEU A 839 -19.51 -4.71 -47.56
N VAL A 840 -18.32 -4.44 -47.00
CA VAL A 840 -17.19 -3.87 -47.75
C VAL A 840 -16.70 -4.85 -48.84
N ASN A 841 -16.65 -6.15 -48.54
CA ASN A 841 -16.28 -7.17 -49.54
C ASN A 841 -17.35 -7.36 -50.64
N TYR A 842 -18.64 -7.19 -50.32
CA TYR A 842 -19.71 -7.30 -51.31
C TYR A 842 -19.73 -6.11 -52.28
N ILE A 843 -19.46 -4.90 -51.78
CA ILE A 843 -19.40 -3.66 -52.58
C ILE A 843 -18.13 -3.61 -53.45
N CYS A 844 -17.00 -4.11 -52.95
CA CYS A 844 -15.74 -4.14 -53.72
C CYS A 844 -15.75 -5.15 -54.88
N ASN A 845 -16.57 -6.21 -54.81
CA ASN A 845 -16.54 -7.28 -55.81
C ASN A 845 -17.47 -7.09 -57.01
N ASN A 846 -18.44 -6.16 -56.97
CA ASN A 846 -19.34 -5.91 -58.09
C ASN A 846 -19.16 -4.49 -58.62
N GLY A 847 -18.29 -4.38 -59.63
CA GLY A 847 -17.97 -3.14 -60.34
C GLY A 847 -19.20 -2.40 -60.84
N THR A 848 -19.15 -1.08 -60.70
CA THR A 848 -20.21 -0.11 -60.94
C THR A 848 -20.88 -0.26 -62.32
N HIS A 849 -22.21 -0.31 -62.35
CA HIS A 849 -23.01 0.47 -63.32
C HIS A 849 -24.44 0.69 -62.80
N ASN A 850 -24.84 1.97 -62.78
CA ASN A 850 -26.19 2.52 -62.72
C ASN A 850 -27.26 1.71 -61.98
N LEU A 851 -27.71 2.19 -60.81
CA LEU A 851 -29.10 2.01 -60.39
C LEU A 851 -29.53 3.11 -59.41
N HIS A 852 -30.70 3.68 -59.71
CA HIS A 852 -31.43 4.66 -58.93
C HIS A 852 -31.76 4.14 -57.51
N LEU A 853 -31.87 5.10 -56.58
CA LEU A 853 -32.35 4.94 -55.20
C LEU A 853 -33.69 4.19 -55.10
N ASN A 854 -33.63 2.88 -54.86
CA ASN A 854 -34.47 2.02 -53.99
C ASN A 854 -34.15 0.56 -54.34
N PRO A 855 -33.61 -0.29 -53.43
CA PRO A 855 -34.47 -0.93 -52.43
C PRO A 855 -33.76 -1.40 -51.13
N PHE A 856 -34.20 -0.88 -49.97
CA PHE A 856 -33.86 -1.45 -48.64
C PHE A 856 -34.87 -2.55 -48.20
N ALA A 857 -35.91 -2.82 -48.99
CA ALA A 857 -37.03 -3.69 -48.61
C ALA A 857 -36.96 -5.14 -49.13
N THR A 858 -35.98 -5.49 -49.98
CA THR A 858 -35.84 -6.84 -50.55
C THR A 858 -34.66 -7.64 -50.01
N GLY A 859 -33.66 -7.00 -49.39
CA GLY A 859 -32.50 -7.68 -48.78
C GLY A 859 -32.85 -8.44 -47.49
N ILE A 860 -33.74 -7.90 -46.66
CA ILE A 860 -34.11 -8.50 -45.36
C ILE A 860 -34.98 -9.76 -45.52
N LYS A 861 -35.70 -9.92 -46.65
CA LYS A 861 -36.45 -11.15 -46.94
C LYS A 861 -35.58 -12.34 -47.38
N SER A 862 -34.37 -12.11 -47.89
CA SER A 862 -33.44 -13.18 -48.27
C SER A 862 -32.53 -13.63 -47.12
N LEU A 863 -32.35 -12.80 -46.08
CA LEU A 863 -31.63 -13.18 -44.86
C LEU A 863 -32.46 -14.07 -43.92
N LEU A 864 -33.79 -13.98 -44.00
CA LEU A 864 -34.72 -14.80 -43.20
C LEU A 864 -35.01 -16.19 -43.81
N SER A 865 -34.43 -16.53 -44.96
CA SER A 865 -34.59 -17.86 -45.58
C SER A 865 -33.40 -18.82 -45.33
N PHE A 866 -32.36 -18.39 -44.60
CA PHE A 866 -31.15 -19.19 -44.35
C PHE A 866 -31.16 -20.03 -43.06
N PHE A 867 -32.27 -20.07 -42.32
CA PHE A 867 -32.42 -20.98 -41.17
C PHE A 867 -33.41 -22.12 -41.50
N PRO A 868 -32.92 -23.37 -41.67
CA PRO A 868 -33.76 -24.55 -41.68
C PRO A 868 -34.34 -24.82 -40.27
N LYS A 869 -35.65 -24.65 -40.17
CA LYS A 869 -36.66 -25.52 -39.54
C LYS A 869 -36.19 -26.74 -38.70
N VAL A 870 -36.83 -26.83 -37.51
CA VAL A 870 -37.34 -28.04 -36.78
C VAL A 870 -36.36 -28.67 -35.76
N SER A 871 -36.68 -28.98 -34.50
CA SER A 871 -37.96 -29.09 -33.74
C SER A 871 -37.77 -28.82 -32.24
N LEU A 872 -38.71 -28.08 -31.66
CA LEU A 872 -39.12 -28.11 -30.26
C LEU A 872 -39.92 -29.39 -29.95
N SER A 873 -39.64 -30.02 -28.81
CA SER A 873 -40.63 -30.80 -28.05
C SER A 873 -40.21 -30.99 -26.58
N TYR A 874 -40.48 -29.99 -25.74
CA TYR A 874 -41.22 -30.11 -24.46
C TYR A 874 -41.09 -28.83 -23.62
N ILE A 875 -42.16 -28.04 -23.64
CA ILE A 875 -42.55 -26.97 -22.69
C ILE A 875 -43.92 -27.46 -22.18
N PRO A 876 -44.31 -27.42 -20.87
CA PRO A 876 -44.84 -26.14 -20.34
C PRO A 876 -44.93 -25.85 -18.83
N ARG A 877 -45.13 -24.53 -18.61
CA ARG A 877 -45.73 -23.76 -17.49
C ARG A 877 -44.71 -23.05 -16.59
N GLY A 878 -44.70 -21.72 -16.42
CA GLY A 878 -45.60 -20.66 -16.86
C GLY A 878 -45.02 -19.27 -16.59
N ALA A 879 -45.57 -18.28 -17.28
CA ALA A 879 -45.11 -16.90 -17.40
C ALA A 879 -45.29 -16.01 -16.15
N ASN A 880 -44.49 -14.93 -16.11
CA ASN A 880 -44.68 -13.62 -15.44
C ASN A 880 -43.54 -13.23 -14.49
N PHE A 881 -42.51 -12.54 -15.02
CA PHE A 881 -41.52 -11.82 -14.20
C PHE A 881 -41.33 -10.36 -14.65
N ALA A 882 -42.43 -9.70 -15.03
CA ALA A 882 -42.51 -8.26 -15.27
C ALA A 882 -43.45 -7.53 -14.28
N ALA A 883 -43.81 -8.16 -13.15
CA ALA A 883 -44.77 -7.60 -12.19
C ALA A 883 -44.38 -7.76 -10.70
N HIS A 884 -43.08 -7.89 -10.36
CA HIS A 884 -42.65 -8.03 -8.95
C HIS A 884 -41.53 -7.07 -8.48
N CYS A 885 -41.25 -5.99 -9.22
CA CYS A 885 -40.30 -4.95 -8.77
C CYS A 885 -40.90 -3.54 -8.64
N LEU A 886 -42.24 -3.41 -8.72
CA LEU A 886 -42.95 -2.13 -8.53
C LEU A 886 -43.94 -2.12 -7.37
N ALA A 887 -43.89 -3.09 -6.45
CA ALA A 887 -44.75 -3.11 -5.27
C ALA A 887 -44.04 -3.73 -4.06
N LYS A 888 -43.08 -3.00 -3.46
CA LYS A 888 -42.68 -3.16 -2.04
C LYS A 888 -41.98 -1.93 -1.47
N THR A 889 -42.47 -0.75 -1.85
CA THR A 889 -42.44 0.47 -1.04
C THR A 889 -43.83 0.67 -0.45
N ALA A 890 -43.90 0.85 0.88
CA ALA A 890 -45.09 1.13 1.69
C ALA A 890 -45.94 -0.06 2.16
N LEU A 891 -45.44 -0.75 3.19
CA LEU A 891 -46.13 -1.24 4.40
C LEU A 891 -44.99 -1.71 5.31
N GLY A 892 -44.56 -0.88 6.26
CA GLY A 892 -45.10 -0.91 7.62
C GLY A 892 -44.16 -1.77 8.47
N LEU A 893 -43.22 -1.15 9.18
CA LEU A 893 -43.34 -1.01 10.63
C LEU A 893 -43.62 -2.36 11.31
N GLU A 894 -42.55 -3.10 11.61
CA GLU A 894 -42.39 -3.93 12.82
C GLU A 894 -41.06 -4.70 12.76
N GLN A 895 -39.94 -3.99 13.00
CA GLN A 895 -38.77 -4.57 13.69
C GLN A 895 -37.87 -3.49 14.34
N GLU A 896 -38.48 -2.35 14.70
CA GLU A 896 -37.93 -1.36 15.63
C GLU A 896 -38.49 -1.54 17.07
N ALA A 897 -39.05 -2.70 17.39
CA ALA A 897 -39.64 -2.99 18.71
C ALA A 897 -38.81 -3.92 19.61
N LEU A 898 -37.50 -4.12 19.36
CA LEU A 898 -36.64 -4.95 20.23
C LEU A 898 -35.22 -4.41 20.48
N TRP A 899 -34.97 -3.11 20.21
CA TRP A 899 -33.74 -2.43 20.68
C TRP A 899 -33.99 -1.06 21.33
N MET A 900 -35.16 -0.91 21.97
CA MET A 900 -35.50 0.19 22.90
C MET A 900 -35.81 -0.30 24.32
N SER A 901 -35.33 -1.49 24.71
CA SER A 901 -35.56 -2.10 26.03
C SER A 901 -34.30 -2.47 26.83
N SER A 902 -33.11 -1.96 26.47
CA SER A 902 -31.90 -2.17 27.29
C SER A 902 -31.04 -0.92 27.56
N THR A 903 -31.46 0.26 27.10
CA THR A 903 -30.76 1.54 27.41
C THR A 903 -31.65 2.53 28.17
N ILE A 904 -32.87 2.15 28.55
CA ILE A 904 -33.76 2.89 29.48
C ILE A 904 -33.73 2.29 30.90
N GLN A 905 -32.79 1.38 31.19
CA GLN A 905 -32.59 0.82 32.53
C GLN A 905 -31.22 1.13 33.15
N ASN A 906 -30.40 1.98 32.51
CA ASN A 906 -29.14 2.50 33.07
C ASN A 906 -29.10 4.04 33.21
N ALA A 907 -30.24 4.72 33.09
CA ALA A 907 -30.37 6.17 33.33
C ALA A 907 -31.21 6.53 34.58
N LEU A 908 -31.56 5.53 35.42
CA LEU A 908 -32.29 5.72 36.68
C LEU A 908 -31.54 5.12 37.90
N SER A 909 -30.23 5.33 37.98
CA SER A 909 -29.46 4.99 39.19
C SER A 909 -28.37 6.01 39.59
N HIS A 910 -28.39 7.23 39.04
CA HIS A 910 -27.56 8.33 39.55
C HIS A 910 -28.25 9.71 39.41
N VAL A 911 -29.47 9.81 39.93
CA VAL A 911 -30.00 11.08 40.49
C VAL A 911 -30.64 10.73 41.83
N SER A 912 -29.79 10.65 42.86
CA SER A 912 -30.21 10.68 44.25
C SER A 912 -29.45 11.80 44.96
N CYS A 913 -30.23 12.82 45.31
CA CYS A 913 -30.14 13.61 46.54
C CYS A 913 -28.79 14.22 46.94
N THR A 914 -28.60 15.49 46.57
CA THR A 914 -28.06 16.50 47.49
C THR A 914 -29.07 17.65 47.64
N SER A 915 -29.90 17.51 48.68
CA SER A 915 -30.43 18.52 49.61
C SER A 915 -30.68 19.99 49.18
N ASN A 916 -31.93 20.39 49.45
CA ASN A 916 -32.40 21.62 50.14
C ASN A 916 -32.69 22.93 49.36
N SER A 917 -33.99 23.30 49.41
CA SER A 917 -34.61 24.62 49.73
C SER A 917 -33.81 25.89 49.42
N ASP A 918 -34.30 26.89 48.69
CA ASP A 918 -35.60 27.58 48.75
C ASP A 918 -35.94 28.22 47.39
#